data_AF-A0A4R9KED5-F1
#
_entry.id   AF-A0A4R9KED5-F1
#
_cell.length_a   1.000
_cell.length_b   1.000
_cell.length_c   1.000
_cell.angle_alpha   90.00
_cell.angle_beta   90.00
_cell.angle_gamma   90.00
#
_symmetry.space_group_name_H-M   'P 1'
#
loop_
_entity.id
_entity.type
_entity.pdbx_description
1 polymer ?
#
loop_
_entity_poly.entity_id
_entity_poly.type
_entity_poly.pdbx_seq_one_letter_code
_entity_poly.pdbx_strand_id
1 'polypeptide(L)'
;MNGETISSNFSAPEGILKEAFDSRKFTYRRLGFVGLLGLLSLFGIYLEYRFLLINGISPLEWATLLLFCFLFPLLAFGATTAIFGAIQRIRGGDPTRISGLISGVKVVPKDLPPTAVVIPIHCEDVARVTAGLESMMRSAASVGLGENLDFFLLSDTTDPDIWLQEEKAFSKLSRKPETKGRVYYRKRRINLNKKSGNIADFCRRWGRRYRYMIVLDADSILTGECMLNLIRLMEAVPNAGIIQTVPKIIRGRSLFQRLAQFGTWLGNPIFGAGSYYWQVFSGPFWGHNAIVRLKPFMEHCGLPGLPGEGAIGGKILSHDTVEAALIRKAGYTVWFAYDLEGSYEECPPNLLESLKRDNRWCQGNLQHFWFLFVGGLRISSRIHILLGILSYGSSLLWALLLIATSFTVMADTDYYRLASIPEEWAQFQESMYLPVFYGLQIYTILILFLPRILSFLDGLFFRRKESGIGFFSFIFSFFAEFIQSVILAPAYMVQYTRFLWTTFWNRKIEWGPQNRDPALGIDRMAAARALLPQAFYGTGISVWLFVYYPVLFYWLLPITGGWLLSYFWSVWTSSSKQGEVWKKRGLLLTPEETKDNPILSDTEKLEKEYSEFLEGMDEGKGIFLSIADPLLFRFHTSRLRSRKKESDARKRYMDVLVSNWKESGPNSLNSKEINRILWDKRTLNDLHLWFWETDLSKPHTWWKERFLEYQTRLRKEQIVSWFQ
;
A
#
# COMPACT_ATOMS: atom_id res chain seq x y z
N MET A 1 -4.72 46.94 5.51
CA MET A 1 -5.17 47.70 6.69
C MET A 1 -6.66 47.46 6.78
N ASN A 2 -7.24 46.73 7.73
CA ASN A 2 -6.86 46.36 9.09
C ASN A 2 -6.65 44.84 9.24
N GLY A 3 -5.62 44.47 10.00
CA GLY A 3 -5.39 43.10 10.41
C GLY A 3 -6.13 42.83 11.71
N GLU A 4 -7.18 42.03 11.66
CA GLU A 4 -7.71 41.36 12.84
C GLU A 4 -7.07 39.98 12.92
N THR A 5 -6.06 39.88 13.78
CA THR A 5 -5.59 38.64 14.37
C THR A 5 -6.76 38.00 15.11
N ILE A 6 -7.40 37.01 14.48
CA ILE A 6 -8.34 36.12 15.15
C ILE A 6 -7.55 35.40 16.26
N SER A 7 -7.76 35.84 17.50
CA SER A 7 -7.27 35.18 18.70
C SER A 7 -7.93 33.81 18.80
N SER A 8 -7.18 32.78 18.44
CA SER A 8 -7.57 31.39 18.57
C SER A 8 -7.52 31.01 20.06
N ASN A 9 -8.62 31.17 20.78
CA ASN A 9 -8.79 30.59 22.13
C ASN A 9 -8.98 29.06 22.02
N PHE A 10 -7.93 28.36 21.61
CA PHE A 10 -7.78 26.92 21.80
C PHE A 10 -6.84 26.69 22.97
N SER A 11 -7.33 26.88 24.19
CA SER A 11 -6.62 26.42 25.38
C SER A 11 -6.78 24.89 25.48
N ALA A 12 -6.01 24.14 24.68
CA ALA A 12 -5.55 22.84 25.16
C ALA A 12 -4.87 23.08 26.52
N PRO A 13 -4.89 22.14 27.48
CA PRO A 13 -4.17 22.34 28.74
C PRO A 13 -2.72 22.65 28.36
N GLU A 14 -2.23 23.87 28.63
CA GLU A 14 -0.89 24.31 28.21
C GLU A 14 0.20 23.32 28.66
N GLY A 15 -0.08 22.56 29.72
CA GLY A 15 0.73 21.44 30.19
C GLY A 15 0.91 20.31 29.15
N ILE A 16 -0.15 19.89 28.45
CA ILE A 16 -0.07 18.80 27.45
C ILE A 16 0.76 19.24 26.24
N LEU A 17 0.59 20.49 25.78
CA LEU A 17 1.41 21.02 24.67
C LEU A 17 2.86 21.24 25.11
N LYS A 18 3.13 21.82 26.30
CA LYS A 18 4.51 21.95 26.82
C LYS A 18 5.18 20.60 27.07
N GLU A 19 4.46 19.59 27.54
CA GLU A 19 5.00 18.23 27.70
C GLU A 19 5.19 17.49 26.38
N ALA A 20 4.24 17.63 25.44
CA ALA A 20 4.33 17.06 24.09
C ALA A 20 5.37 17.74 23.20
N PHE A 21 5.94 18.87 23.62
CA PHE A 21 7.01 19.58 22.94
C PHE A 21 8.27 19.76 23.81
N ASP A 22 8.41 19.05 24.94
CA ASP A 22 9.66 19.05 25.70
C ASP A 22 10.77 18.37 24.89
N SER A 23 11.57 19.22 24.24
CA SER A 23 12.69 18.82 23.39
C SER A 23 13.68 17.90 24.10
N ARG A 24 13.83 17.99 25.43
CA ARG A 24 14.74 17.14 26.20
C ARG A 24 14.21 15.71 26.28
N LYS A 25 12.92 15.52 26.60
CA LYS A 25 12.28 14.19 26.63
C LYS A 25 12.46 13.47 25.29
N PHE A 26 12.20 14.15 24.16
CA PHE A 26 12.38 13.52 22.84
C PHE A 26 13.84 13.25 22.48
N THR A 27 14.75 14.10 22.93
CA THR A 27 16.19 13.85 22.77
C THR A 27 16.61 12.61 23.54
N TYR A 28 16.20 12.46 24.81
CA TYR A 28 16.48 11.25 25.60
C TYR A 28 15.87 9.99 24.99
N ARG A 29 14.66 10.07 24.42
CA ARG A 29 14.05 8.93 23.71
C ARG A 29 14.88 8.51 22.50
N ARG A 30 15.34 9.47 21.70
CA ARG A 30 16.22 9.18 20.55
C ARG A 30 17.56 8.63 20.99
N LEU A 31 18.17 9.19 22.03
CA LEU A 31 19.42 8.68 22.60
C LEU A 31 19.26 7.28 23.17
N GLY A 32 18.16 6.99 23.87
CA GLY A 32 17.86 5.65 24.38
C GLY A 32 17.64 4.65 23.24
N PHE A 33 16.90 5.04 22.20
CA PHE A 33 16.68 4.21 21.01
C PHE A 33 18.00 3.93 20.27
N VAL A 34 18.77 4.97 19.95
CA VAL A 34 20.06 4.85 19.25
C VAL A 34 21.09 4.13 20.11
N GLY A 35 21.09 4.34 21.43
CA GLY A 35 21.97 3.67 22.38
C GLY A 35 21.71 2.17 22.43
N LEU A 36 20.45 1.75 22.56
CA LEU A 36 20.09 0.32 22.54
C LEU A 36 20.37 -0.31 21.17
N LEU A 37 20.01 0.38 20.08
CA LEU A 37 20.33 -0.04 18.72
C LEU A 37 21.84 -0.26 18.54
N GLY A 38 22.65 0.71 18.96
CA GLY A 38 24.10 0.67 18.90
C GLY A 38 24.67 -0.48 19.73
N LEU A 39 24.19 -0.65 20.97
CA LEU A 39 24.61 -1.75 21.85
C LEU A 39 24.33 -3.12 21.23
N LEU A 40 23.10 -3.34 20.75
CA LEU A 40 22.73 -4.60 20.13
C LEU A 40 23.56 -4.86 18.86
N SER A 41 23.78 -3.82 18.06
CA SER A 41 24.53 -3.93 16.80
C SER A 41 26.01 -4.20 17.03
N LEU A 42 26.66 -3.42 17.89
CA LEU A 42 28.09 -3.55 18.20
C LEU A 42 28.39 -4.89 18.87
N PHE A 43 27.50 -5.39 19.73
CA PHE A 43 27.67 -6.71 20.32
C PHE A 43 27.62 -7.83 19.28
N GLY A 44 26.67 -7.78 18.32
CA GLY A 44 26.62 -8.74 17.22
C GLY A 44 27.86 -8.67 16.32
N ILE A 45 28.28 -7.46 15.93
CA ILE A 45 29.48 -7.24 15.12
C ILE A 45 30.74 -7.71 15.86
N TYR A 46 30.82 -7.51 17.17
CA TYR A 46 31.91 -8.02 17.99
C TYR A 46 31.96 -9.54 17.99
N LEU A 47 30.82 -10.22 18.11
CA LEU A 47 30.76 -11.68 18.04
C LEU A 47 31.20 -12.20 16.65
N GLU A 48 30.75 -11.56 15.57
CA GLU A 48 31.19 -11.88 14.20
C GLU A 48 32.69 -11.68 14.03
N TYR A 49 33.22 -10.54 14.47
CA TYR A 49 34.65 -10.26 14.41
C TYR A 49 35.47 -11.29 15.21
N ARG A 50 35.00 -11.67 16.41
CA ARG A 50 35.63 -12.70 17.24
C ARG A 50 35.61 -14.08 16.58
N PHE A 51 34.53 -14.39 15.87
CA PHE A 51 34.41 -15.63 15.11
C PHE A 51 35.44 -15.69 13.97
N LEU A 52 35.54 -14.62 13.17
CA LEU A 52 36.46 -14.55 12.03
C LEU A 52 37.93 -14.40 12.43
N LEU A 53 38.23 -13.91 13.64
CA LEU A 53 39.62 -13.74 14.11
C LEU A 53 40.32 -15.07 14.42
N ILE A 54 39.57 -16.17 14.60
CA ILE A 54 40.06 -17.47 15.05
C ILE A 54 41.23 -17.99 14.19
N ASN A 55 41.17 -17.83 12.87
CA ASN A 55 42.24 -18.26 11.94
C ASN A 55 42.94 -17.10 11.23
N GLY A 56 42.70 -15.86 11.69
CA GLY A 56 43.01 -14.65 10.92
C GLY A 56 41.96 -14.36 9.84
N ILE A 57 41.88 -13.09 9.40
CA ILE A 57 40.81 -12.63 8.52
C ILE A 57 41.29 -12.58 7.07
N SER A 58 40.83 -13.51 6.25
CA SER A 58 41.00 -13.55 4.80
C SER A 58 40.24 -12.41 4.09
N PRO A 59 40.55 -12.09 2.82
CA PRO A 59 39.80 -11.08 2.06
C PRO A 59 38.29 -11.38 1.95
N LEU A 60 37.91 -12.66 1.87
CA LEU A 60 36.51 -13.07 1.81
C LEU A 60 35.81 -12.84 3.15
N GLU A 61 36.47 -13.15 4.26
CA GLU A 61 35.94 -12.89 5.61
C GLU A 61 35.85 -11.39 5.91
N TRP A 62 36.75 -10.56 5.39
CA TRP A 62 36.59 -9.10 5.42
C TRP A 62 35.33 -8.66 4.68
N ALA A 63 35.05 -9.24 3.51
CA ALA A 63 33.82 -8.95 2.77
C ALA A 63 32.58 -9.37 3.56
N THR A 64 32.60 -10.56 4.19
CA THR A 64 31.54 -11.04 5.09
C THR A 64 31.32 -10.09 6.26
N LEU A 65 32.39 -9.70 6.96
CA LEU A 65 32.33 -8.78 8.10
C LEU A 65 31.77 -7.41 7.70
N LEU A 66 32.18 -6.87 6.55
CA LEU A 66 31.67 -5.58 6.04
C LEU A 66 30.17 -5.66 5.74
N LEU A 67 29.73 -6.73 5.07
CA LEU A 67 28.30 -6.96 4.80
C LEU A 67 27.52 -7.12 6.10
N PHE A 68 28.05 -7.88 7.06
CA PHE A 68 27.45 -8.08 8.37
C PHE A 68 27.33 -6.77 9.16
N CYS A 69 28.38 -5.94 9.17
CA CYS A 69 28.38 -4.62 9.80
C CYS A 69 27.30 -3.69 9.24
N PHE A 70 26.94 -3.86 7.96
CA PHE A 70 25.89 -3.08 7.33
C PHE A 70 24.49 -3.65 7.60
N LEU A 71 24.35 -4.98 7.58
CA LEU A 71 23.06 -5.67 7.67
C LEU A 71 22.57 -5.87 9.10
N PHE A 72 23.48 -6.18 10.04
CA PHE A 72 23.10 -6.48 11.42
C PHE A 72 22.43 -5.29 12.14
N PRO A 73 22.84 -4.02 11.93
CA PRO A 73 22.10 -2.87 12.44
C PRO A 73 20.65 -2.79 11.94
N LEU A 74 20.33 -3.29 10.74
CA LEU A 74 18.94 -3.33 10.26
C LEU A 74 18.11 -4.35 11.04
N LEU A 75 18.67 -5.51 11.38
CA LEU A 75 18.02 -6.48 12.28
C LEU A 75 17.82 -5.90 13.67
N ALA A 76 18.88 -5.31 14.23
CA ALA A 76 18.84 -4.67 15.53
C ALA A 76 17.85 -3.49 15.56
N PHE A 77 17.66 -2.78 14.45
CA PHE A 77 16.66 -1.72 14.33
C PHE A 77 15.23 -2.27 14.46
N GLY A 78 14.92 -3.39 13.81
CA GLY A 78 13.63 -4.07 13.96
C GLY A 78 13.40 -4.55 15.40
N ALA A 79 14.40 -5.19 16.00
CA ALA A 79 14.37 -5.64 17.40
C ALA A 79 14.18 -4.49 18.39
N THR A 80 14.96 -3.41 18.24
CA THR A 80 14.87 -2.21 19.08
C THR A 80 13.50 -1.55 18.97
N THR A 81 12.97 -1.43 17.74
CA THR A 81 11.61 -0.92 17.49
C THR A 81 10.58 -1.76 18.22
N ALA A 82 10.67 -3.09 18.14
CA ALA A 82 9.74 -3.97 18.84
C ALA A 82 9.87 -3.90 20.37
N ILE A 83 11.09 -3.80 20.91
CA ILE A 83 11.33 -3.65 22.36
C ILE A 83 10.64 -2.39 22.88
N PHE A 84 10.91 -1.22 22.28
CA PHE A 84 10.28 0.02 22.72
C PHE A 84 8.77 -0.02 22.50
N GLY A 85 8.29 -0.62 21.40
CA GLY A 85 6.86 -0.83 21.17
C GLY A 85 6.18 -1.65 22.26
N ALA A 86 6.78 -2.78 22.63
CA ALA A 86 6.29 -3.66 23.69
C ALA A 86 6.31 -2.95 25.06
N ILE A 87 7.39 -2.22 25.38
CA ILE A 87 7.46 -1.41 26.61
C ILE A 87 6.32 -0.40 26.67
N GLN A 88 6.08 0.35 25.59
CA GLN A 88 4.98 1.32 25.55
C GLN A 88 3.62 0.64 25.68
N ARG A 89 3.46 -0.56 25.12
CA ARG A 89 2.23 -1.34 25.22
C ARG A 89 1.94 -1.82 26.64
N ILE A 90 2.95 -2.36 27.33
CA ILE A 90 2.87 -2.82 28.73
C ILE A 90 2.55 -1.66 29.67
N ARG A 91 3.08 -0.46 29.40
CA ARG A 91 2.83 0.76 30.19
C ARG A 91 1.43 1.37 29.97
N GLY A 92 0.56 0.74 29.20
CA GLY A 92 -0.79 1.27 28.90
C GLY A 92 -0.84 2.26 27.73
N GLY A 93 0.23 2.33 26.92
CA GLY A 93 0.35 3.22 25.77
C GLY A 93 1.35 4.35 25.99
N ASP A 94 1.69 5.05 24.91
CA ASP A 94 2.59 6.19 24.97
C ASP A 94 1.86 7.41 25.59
N PRO A 95 2.41 8.07 26.63
CA PRO A 95 1.81 9.27 27.19
C PRO A 95 1.85 10.47 26.23
N THR A 96 2.78 10.46 25.27
CA THR A 96 2.92 11.50 24.25
C THR A 96 2.14 11.21 22.97
N ARG A 97 1.38 10.11 22.92
CA ARG A 97 0.61 9.71 21.72
C ARG A 97 -0.24 10.86 21.19
N ILE A 98 -0.34 10.94 19.87
CA ILE A 98 -0.99 12.08 19.22
C ILE A 98 -2.48 12.19 19.56
N SER A 99 -3.20 11.07 19.70
CA SER A 99 -4.61 11.10 20.12
C SER A 99 -4.82 11.71 21.51
N GLY A 100 -3.81 11.69 22.37
CA GLY A 100 -3.85 12.31 23.70
C GLY A 100 -4.07 13.83 23.63
N LEU A 101 -3.64 14.48 22.54
CA LEU A 101 -3.77 15.94 22.34
C LEU A 101 -5.22 16.40 22.17
N ILE A 102 -6.11 15.50 21.74
CA ILE A 102 -7.54 15.79 21.56
C ILE A 102 -8.41 15.16 22.65
N SER A 103 -7.80 14.51 23.64
CA SER A 103 -8.54 13.97 24.79
C SER A 103 -9.20 15.11 25.57
N GLY A 104 -10.53 15.15 25.57
CA GLY A 104 -11.32 16.21 26.20
C GLY A 104 -11.65 17.42 25.31
N VAL A 105 -11.17 17.46 24.06
CA VAL A 105 -11.48 18.55 23.11
C VAL A 105 -12.89 18.36 22.55
N LYS A 106 -13.85 19.13 23.05
CA LYS A 106 -15.23 19.20 22.53
C LYS A 106 -15.37 20.32 21.50
N VAL A 107 -14.70 20.22 20.35
CA VAL A 107 -14.96 21.15 19.23
C VAL A 107 -16.24 20.71 18.53
N VAL A 108 -17.16 21.67 18.35
CA VAL A 108 -18.38 21.49 17.56
C VAL A 108 -17.98 21.37 16.09
N PRO A 109 -18.41 20.29 15.38
CA PRO A 109 -18.02 20.06 13.99
C PRO A 109 -18.24 21.25 13.04
N LYS A 110 -19.27 22.08 13.30
CA LYS A 110 -19.59 23.26 12.48
C LYS A 110 -18.46 24.29 12.38
N ASP A 111 -17.63 24.42 13.41
CA ASP A 111 -16.53 25.39 13.43
C ASP A 111 -15.26 24.86 12.75
N LEU A 112 -15.28 23.62 12.23
CA LEU A 112 -14.13 23.01 11.61
C LEU A 112 -13.90 23.53 10.19
N PRO A 113 -12.63 23.67 9.77
CA PRO A 113 -12.31 24.19 8.46
C PRO A 113 -12.71 23.22 7.33
N PRO A 114 -12.98 23.75 6.13
CA PRO A 114 -13.32 22.94 4.97
C PRO A 114 -12.15 22.00 4.62
N THR A 115 -12.48 20.72 4.46
CA THR A 115 -11.52 19.65 4.21
C THR A 115 -11.95 18.85 2.98
N ALA A 116 -11.05 18.66 2.03
CA ALA A 116 -11.31 17.83 0.85
C ALA A 116 -10.89 16.38 1.11
N VAL A 117 -11.72 15.42 0.74
CA VAL A 117 -11.36 14.00 0.67
C VAL A 117 -11.15 13.65 -0.79
N VAL A 118 -9.92 13.29 -1.17
CA VAL A 118 -9.56 13.01 -2.57
C VAL A 118 -9.28 11.51 -2.77
N ILE A 119 -9.94 10.93 -3.77
CA ILE A 119 -9.87 9.50 -4.10
C ILE A 119 -9.47 9.37 -5.58
N PRO A 120 -8.17 9.22 -5.88
CA PRO A 120 -7.69 8.93 -7.23
C PRO A 120 -8.05 7.50 -7.65
N ILE A 121 -8.58 7.35 -8.86
CA ILE A 121 -8.97 6.05 -9.43
C ILE A 121 -8.37 5.86 -10.83
N HIS A 122 -7.97 4.64 -11.17
CA HIS A 122 -7.50 4.18 -12.46
C HIS A 122 -7.98 2.73 -12.73
N CYS A 123 -9.19 2.60 -13.30
CA CYS A 123 -9.82 1.34 -13.69
C CYS A 123 -10.12 0.37 -12.53
N GLU A 124 -10.39 0.85 -11.32
CA GLU A 124 -10.86 0.01 -10.21
C GLU A 124 -12.33 -0.38 -10.35
N ASP A 125 -12.76 -1.34 -9.53
CA ASP A 125 -14.16 -1.74 -9.39
C ASP A 125 -15.02 -0.54 -8.96
N VAL A 126 -15.86 -0.07 -9.88
CA VAL A 126 -16.69 1.12 -9.70
C VAL A 126 -17.72 0.93 -8.59
N ALA A 127 -18.29 -0.27 -8.45
CA ALA A 127 -19.28 -0.54 -7.42
C ALA A 127 -18.64 -0.43 -6.04
N ARG A 128 -17.49 -1.07 -5.85
CA ARG A 128 -16.73 -1.05 -4.59
C ARG A 128 -16.28 0.37 -4.20
N VAL A 129 -15.76 1.14 -5.15
CA VAL A 129 -15.29 2.52 -4.91
C VAL A 129 -16.46 3.42 -4.56
N THR A 130 -17.55 3.36 -5.33
CA THR A 130 -18.72 4.23 -5.11
C THR A 130 -19.41 3.91 -3.79
N ALA A 131 -19.53 2.63 -3.45
CA ALA A 131 -20.05 2.16 -2.17
C ALA A 131 -19.21 2.64 -0.98
N GLY A 132 -17.88 2.51 -1.07
CA GLY A 132 -16.97 3.01 -0.04
C GLY A 132 -17.08 4.52 0.14
N LEU A 133 -17.17 5.28 -0.95
CA LEU A 133 -17.36 6.73 -0.92
C LEU A 133 -18.65 7.10 -0.20
N GLU A 134 -19.78 6.50 -0.60
CA GLU A 134 -21.07 6.78 0.03
C GLU A 134 -21.10 6.40 1.52
N SER A 135 -20.53 5.25 1.88
CA SER A 135 -20.47 4.81 3.27
C SER A 135 -19.62 5.75 4.14
N MET A 136 -18.49 6.24 3.60
CA MET A 136 -17.68 7.26 4.27
C MET A 136 -18.45 8.59 4.44
N MET A 137 -19.25 9.00 3.45
CA MET A 137 -20.10 10.19 3.58
C MET A 137 -21.16 10.02 4.67
N ARG A 138 -21.84 8.86 4.73
CA ARG A 138 -22.82 8.54 5.79
C ARG A 138 -22.16 8.54 7.17
N SER A 139 -20.99 7.92 7.29
CA SER A 139 -20.23 7.88 8.53
C SER A 139 -19.73 9.27 8.96
N ALA A 140 -19.34 10.13 8.01
CA ALA A 140 -18.99 11.52 8.31
C ALA A 140 -20.21 12.36 8.76
N ALA A 141 -21.37 12.15 8.13
CA ALA A 141 -22.60 12.83 8.49
C ALA A 141 -23.05 12.46 9.92
N SER A 142 -22.89 11.20 10.35
CA SER A 142 -23.29 10.76 11.69
C SER A 142 -22.49 11.43 12.82
N VAL A 143 -21.29 11.93 12.53
CA VAL A 143 -20.44 12.70 13.47
C VAL A 143 -20.51 14.22 13.24
N GLY A 144 -21.43 14.69 12.40
CA GLY A 144 -21.67 16.11 12.13
C GLY A 144 -20.68 16.77 11.15
N LEU A 145 -19.88 16.01 10.41
CA LEU A 145 -18.90 16.53 9.44
C LEU A 145 -19.46 16.75 8.03
N GLY A 146 -20.74 16.44 7.80
CA GLY A 146 -21.35 16.46 6.46
C GLY A 146 -21.24 17.80 5.72
N GLU A 147 -21.16 18.92 6.45
CA GLU A 147 -21.03 20.26 5.85
C GLU A 147 -19.57 20.73 5.67
N ASN A 148 -18.62 20.09 6.35
CA ASN A 148 -17.21 20.47 6.36
C ASN A 148 -16.38 19.66 5.34
N LEU A 149 -16.89 18.51 4.90
CA LEU A 149 -16.22 17.62 3.97
C LEU A 149 -16.79 17.70 2.55
N ASP A 150 -15.88 17.78 1.58
CA ASP A 150 -16.20 17.60 0.17
C ASP A 150 -15.38 16.44 -0.40
N PHE A 151 -16.05 15.50 -1.06
CA PHE A 151 -15.45 14.29 -1.63
C PHE A 151 -15.18 14.45 -3.12
N PHE A 152 -13.97 14.10 -3.56
CA PHE A 152 -13.51 14.23 -4.94
C PHE A 152 -13.07 12.88 -5.48
N LEU A 153 -13.81 12.34 -6.44
CA LEU A 153 -13.45 11.17 -7.21
C LEU A 153 -12.63 11.61 -8.45
N LEU A 154 -11.33 11.30 -8.47
CA LEU A 154 -10.37 11.79 -9.45
C LEU A 154 -9.94 10.67 -10.41
N SER A 155 -10.62 10.55 -11.55
CA SER A 155 -10.44 9.46 -12.50
C SER A 155 -9.34 9.70 -13.55
N ASP A 156 -8.48 8.70 -13.64
CA ASP A 156 -7.47 8.46 -14.68
C ASP A 156 -7.81 7.23 -15.54
N THR A 157 -9.03 6.71 -15.45
CA THR A 157 -9.46 5.49 -16.13
C THR A 157 -9.25 5.58 -17.64
N THR A 158 -8.64 4.54 -18.21
CA THR A 158 -8.34 4.44 -19.64
C THR A 158 -9.30 3.51 -20.38
N ASP A 159 -9.99 2.64 -19.64
CA ASP A 159 -11.00 1.75 -20.20
C ASP A 159 -12.31 2.52 -20.45
N PRO A 160 -12.86 2.49 -21.68
CA PRO A 160 -14.07 3.21 -22.02
C PRO A 160 -15.34 2.67 -21.33
N ASP A 161 -15.46 1.36 -21.11
CA ASP A 161 -16.62 0.79 -20.41
C ASP A 161 -16.58 1.18 -18.93
N ILE A 162 -15.41 1.06 -18.28
CA ILE A 162 -15.26 1.44 -16.87
C ILE A 162 -15.50 2.94 -16.68
N TRP A 163 -15.07 3.80 -17.61
CA TRP A 163 -15.40 5.23 -17.54
C TRP A 163 -16.91 5.46 -17.51
N LEU A 164 -17.67 4.76 -18.36
CA LEU A 164 -19.12 4.93 -18.40
C LEU A 164 -19.80 4.31 -17.16
N GLN A 165 -19.22 3.26 -16.58
CA GLN A 165 -19.59 2.77 -15.25
C GLN A 165 -19.42 3.83 -14.18
N GLU A 166 -18.27 4.49 -14.11
CA GLU A 166 -18.02 5.59 -13.16
C GLU A 166 -19.07 6.68 -13.28
N GLU A 167 -19.39 7.10 -14.51
CA GLU A 167 -20.38 8.16 -14.73
C GLU A 167 -21.79 7.72 -14.35
N LYS A 168 -22.20 6.49 -14.68
CA LYS A 168 -23.50 5.96 -14.30
C LYS A 168 -23.61 5.86 -12.77
N ALA A 169 -22.61 5.30 -12.09
CA ALA A 169 -22.57 5.20 -10.63
C ALA A 169 -22.61 6.59 -9.97
N PHE A 170 -21.80 7.53 -10.46
CA PHE A 170 -21.79 8.91 -9.99
C PHE A 170 -23.13 9.63 -10.25
N SER A 171 -23.83 9.30 -11.34
CA SER A 171 -25.15 9.88 -11.63
C SER A 171 -26.19 9.48 -10.58
N LYS A 172 -26.15 8.24 -10.10
CA LYS A 172 -27.00 7.75 -9.00
C LYS A 172 -26.60 8.42 -7.68
N LEU A 173 -25.29 8.44 -7.39
CA LEU A 173 -24.77 9.01 -6.15
C LEU A 173 -25.09 10.50 -6.01
N SER A 174 -24.82 11.30 -7.05
CA SER A 174 -24.97 12.77 -7.03
C SER A 174 -26.42 13.28 -6.98
N ARG A 175 -27.41 12.40 -7.20
CA ARG A 175 -28.84 12.73 -7.08
C ARG A 175 -29.38 12.57 -5.67
N LYS A 176 -28.66 11.86 -4.78
CA LYS A 176 -29.09 11.67 -3.39
C LYS A 176 -29.06 13.03 -2.66
N PRO A 177 -30.09 13.39 -1.88
CA PRO A 177 -30.11 14.67 -1.15
C PRO A 177 -28.90 14.86 -0.23
N GLU A 178 -28.45 13.78 0.39
CA GLU A 178 -27.33 13.74 1.35
C GLU A 178 -25.97 14.06 0.73
N THR A 179 -25.80 13.81 -0.58
CA THR A 179 -24.53 13.98 -1.28
C THR A 179 -24.49 15.23 -2.16
N LYS A 180 -25.65 15.87 -2.34
CA LYS A 180 -25.85 17.00 -3.25
C LYS A 180 -24.94 18.16 -2.86
N GLY A 181 -24.07 18.57 -3.78
CA GLY A 181 -23.13 19.66 -3.57
C GLY A 181 -21.90 19.31 -2.73
N ARG A 182 -21.73 18.03 -2.34
CA ARG A 182 -20.61 17.55 -1.52
C ARG A 182 -19.76 16.49 -2.20
N VAL A 183 -20.22 15.93 -3.30
CA VAL A 183 -19.46 14.94 -4.09
C VAL A 183 -19.17 15.47 -5.50
N TYR A 184 -17.92 15.31 -5.93
CA TYR A 184 -17.41 15.81 -7.19
C TYR A 184 -16.69 14.69 -7.95
N TYR A 185 -17.10 14.47 -9.20
CA TYR A 185 -16.41 13.56 -10.12
C TYR A 185 -15.64 14.35 -11.16
N ARG A 186 -14.38 13.96 -11.37
CA ARG A 186 -13.55 14.51 -12.45
C ARG A 186 -12.76 13.40 -13.10
N LYS A 187 -12.87 13.31 -14.43
CA LYS A 187 -11.95 12.54 -15.28
C LYS A 187 -10.93 13.44 -16.00
N ARG A 188 -9.66 13.02 -16.07
CA ARG A 188 -8.64 13.69 -16.88
C ARG A 188 -8.70 13.26 -18.35
N ARG A 189 -8.45 14.23 -19.23
CA ARG A 189 -8.26 13.99 -20.67
C ARG A 189 -6.84 13.53 -21.00
N ILE A 190 -5.86 14.03 -20.25
CA ILE A 190 -4.43 13.68 -20.40
C ILE A 190 -3.92 13.27 -19.03
N ASN A 191 -3.54 12.01 -18.91
CA ASN A 191 -3.13 11.41 -17.65
C ASN A 191 -1.62 11.57 -17.47
N LEU A 192 -1.19 12.76 -17.05
CA LEU A 192 0.21 13.01 -16.71
C LEU A 192 0.48 12.58 -15.27
N ASN A 193 1.59 11.87 -15.04
CA ASN A 193 2.12 11.53 -13.71
C ASN A 193 1.15 10.74 -12.80
N LYS A 194 0.18 9.99 -13.36
CA LYS A 194 -0.67 9.04 -12.62
C LYS A 194 -1.29 9.66 -11.35
N LYS A 195 -1.28 8.95 -10.21
CA LYS A 195 -1.81 9.38 -8.90
C LYS A 195 -1.30 10.77 -8.47
N SER A 196 0.03 10.99 -8.47
CA SER A 196 0.61 12.28 -8.07
C SER A 196 0.18 13.42 -8.98
N GLY A 197 0.05 13.16 -10.29
CA GLY A 197 -0.51 14.13 -11.22
C GLY A 197 -2.00 14.43 -10.99
N ASN A 198 -2.79 13.44 -10.55
CA ASN A 198 -4.20 13.63 -10.22
C ASN A 198 -4.36 14.56 -9.02
N ILE A 199 -3.56 14.33 -7.96
CA ILE A 199 -3.49 15.17 -6.76
C ILE A 199 -3.00 16.58 -7.12
N ALA A 200 -1.95 16.69 -7.94
CA ALA A 200 -1.41 17.98 -8.36
C ALA A 200 -2.43 18.79 -9.19
N ASP A 201 -3.22 18.16 -10.07
CA ASP A 201 -4.30 18.85 -10.78
C ASP A 201 -5.42 19.29 -9.82
N PHE A 202 -5.78 18.47 -8.83
CA PHE A 202 -6.72 18.87 -7.78
C PHE A 202 -6.21 20.11 -7.03
N CYS A 203 -4.95 20.09 -6.56
CA CYS A 203 -4.34 21.21 -5.85
C CYS A 203 -4.38 22.51 -6.67
N ARG A 204 -4.10 22.43 -7.98
CA ARG A 204 -4.12 23.59 -8.89
C ARG A 204 -5.52 24.17 -9.09
N ARG A 205 -6.55 23.32 -9.16
CA ARG A 205 -7.94 23.74 -9.48
C ARG A 205 -8.74 24.17 -8.26
N TRP A 206 -8.61 23.41 -7.17
CA TRP A 206 -9.48 23.53 -6.00
C TRP A 206 -8.72 23.62 -4.68
N GLY A 207 -7.43 23.29 -4.64
CA GLY A 207 -6.66 23.22 -3.38
C GLY A 207 -6.69 24.48 -2.53
N ARG A 208 -6.82 25.67 -3.14
CA ARG A 208 -6.95 26.95 -2.39
C ARG A 208 -8.26 27.12 -1.62
N ARG A 209 -9.28 26.30 -1.91
CA ARG A 209 -10.60 26.36 -1.23
C ARG A 209 -10.64 25.58 0.07
N TYR A 210 -9.65 24.74 0.32
CA TYR A 210 -9.63 23.82 1.46
C TYR A 210 -8.40 24.09 2.31
N ARG A 211 -8.55 23.96 3.63
CA ARG A 211 -7.41 24.05 4.55
C ARG A 211 -6.65 22.73 4.62
N TYR A 212 -7.40 21.64 4.57
CA TYR A 212 -6.89 20.28 4.66
C TYR A 212 -7.34 19.41 3.48
N MET A 213 -6.52 18.42 3.18
CA MET A 213 -6.81 17.37 2.21
C MET A 213 -6.56 16.01 2.87
N ILE A 214 -7.57 15.14 2.86
CA ILE A 214 -7.42 13.72 3.18
C ILE A 214 -7.21 12.99 1.86
N VAL A 215 -6.08 12.30 1.72
CA VAL A 215 -5.76 11.51 0.53
C VAL A 215 -6.09 10.06 0.81
N LEU A 216 -6.86 9.42 -0.08
CA LEU A 216 -7.26 8.02 0.00
C LEU A 216 -6.87 7.29 -1.28
N ASP A 217 -6.57 5.99 -1.17
CA ASP A 217 -6.58 5.09 -2.32
C ASP A 217 -7.99 4.54 -2.53
N ALA A 218 -8.23 3.97 -3.73
CA ALA A 218 -9.55 3.47 -4.13
C ALA A 218 -10.09 2.34 -3.23
N ASP A 219 -9.21 1.61 -2.56
CA ASP A 219 -9.50 0.52 -1.61
C ASP A 219 -9.54 0.99 -0.15
N SER A 220 -9.30 2.28 0.10
CA SER A 220 -9.26 2.84 1.44
C SER A 220 -10.65 3.19 1.97
N ILE A 221 -10.87 2.97 3.27
CA ILE A 221 -12.09 3.39 3.99
C ILE A 221 -11.67 4.06 5.30
N LEU A 222 -12.23 5.24 5.57
CA LEU A 222 -12.09 5.93 6.86
C LEU A 222 -13.46 6.11 7.52
N THR A 223 -13.55 5.89 8.83
CA THR A 223 -14.74 6.28 9.60
C THR A 223 -14.82 7.80 9.71
N GLY A 224 -16.04 8.32 9.87
CA GLY A 224 -16.28 9.74 10.19
C GLY A 224 -15.53 10.17 11.45
N GLU A 225 -15.48 9.32 12.48
CA GLU A 225 -14.72 9.56 13.70
C GLU A 225 -13.22 9.71 13.44
N CYS A 226 -12.64 8.86 12.58
CA CYS A 226 -11.25 8.95 12.18
C CYS A 226 -10.97 10.29 11.48
N MET A 227 -11.82 10.65 10.51
CA MET A 227 -11.71 11.94 9.80
C MET A 227 -11.85 13.14 10.74
N LEU A 228 -12.80 13.10 11.69
CA LEU A 228 -12.99 14.13 12.70
C LEU A 228 -11.75 14.28 13.58
N ASN A 229 -11.19 13.18 14.06
CA ASN A 229 -10.00 13.19 14.89
C ASN A 229 -8.79 13.70 14.12
N LEU A 230 -8.62 13.34 12.86
CA LEU A 230 -7.55 13.87 12.00
C LEU A 230 -7.63 15.40 11.84
N ILE A 231 -8.83 15.94 11.61
CA ILE A 231 -9.03 17.39 11.51
C ILE A 231 -8.78 18.08 12.86
N ARG A 232 -9.29 17.51 13.96
CA ARG A 232 -9.05 18.03 15.31
C ARG A 232 -7.57 18.06 15.66
N LEU A 233 -6.81 17.03 15.29
CA LEU A 233 -5.37 17.00 15.48
C LEU A 233 -4.64 18.06 14.66
N MET A 234 -5.08 18.30 13.43
CA MET A 234 -4.55 19.39 12.60
C MET A 234 -4.84 20.79 13.18
N GLU A 235 -5.97 20.98 13.86
CA GLU A 235 -6.24 22.22 14.59
C GLU A 235 -5.45 22.31 15.90
N ALA A 236 -5.35 21.23 16.67
CA ALA A 236 -4.61 21.18 17.93
C ALA A 236 -3.09 21.36 17.75
N VAL A 237 -2.56 20.99 16.58
CA VAL A 237 -1.13 21.09 16.25
C VAL A 237 -0.96 21.98 15.01
N PRO A 238 -0.86 23.32 15.17
CA PRO A 238 -0.84 24.26 14.04
C PRO A 238 0.33 24.05 13.05
N ASN A 239 1.45 23.49 13.53
CA ASN A 239 2.62 23.18 12.70
C ASN A 239 2.60 21.75 12.11
N ALA A 240 1.54 20.96 12.32
CA ALA A 240 1.36 19.68 11.64
C ALA A 240 1.13 19.93 10.14
N GLY A 241 2.05 19.41 9.33
CA GLY A 241 1.94 19.43 7.87
C GLY A 241 1.28 18.18 7.32
N ILE A 242 1.58 17.02 7.90
CA ILE A 242 1.00 15.72 7.53
C ILE A 242 0.75 14.91 8.81
N ILE A 243 -0.40 14.23 8.88
CA ILE A 243 -0.68 13.21 9.88
C ILE A 243 -1.09 11.93 9.15
N GLN A 244 -0.26 10.88 9.27
CA GLN A 244 -0.44 9.57 8.65
C GLN A 244 -1.09 8.61 9.65
N THR A 245 -2.22 7.98 9.29
CA THR A 245 -2.80 6.88 10.07
C THR A 245 -2.16 5.54 9.70
N VAL A 246 -2.44 4.51 10.49
CA VAL A 246 -2.09 3.11 10.14
C VAL A 246 -3.35 2.41 9.63
N PRO A 247 -3.47 2.19 8.33
CA PRO A 247 -4.61 1.45 7.80
C PRO A 247 -4.55 0.00 8.25
N LYS A 248 -5.69 -0.52 8.69
CA LYS A 248 -5.87 -1.93 9.02
C LYS A 248 -6.33 -2.67 7.77
N ILE A 249 -5.68 -3.80 7.49
CA ILE A 249 -6.09 -4.67 6.38
C ILE A 249 -7.44 -5.28 6.70
N ILE A 250 -8.39 -5.15 5.79
CA ILE A 250 -9.73 -5.74 5.85
C ILE A 250 -10.02 -6.58 4.62
N ARG A 251 -11.16 -7.29 4.65
CA ARG A 251 -11.72 -8.05 3.52
C ARG A 251 -10.76 -9.10 2.94
N GLY A 252 -9.94 -9.73 3.77
CA GLY A 252 -9.12 -10.86 3.34
C GLY A 252 -9.97 -12.07 2.94
N ARG A 253 -10.09 -12.32 1.64
CA ARG A 253 -10.86 -13.45 1.08
C ARG A 253 -9.97 -14.67 0.83
N SER A 254 -8.83 -14.49 0.13
CA SER A 254 -7.87 -15.57 -0.07
C SER A 254 -7.14 -15.92 1.22
N LEU A 255 -6.68 -17.18 1.36
CA LEU A 255 -5.88 -17.57 2.53
C LEU A 255 -4.61 -16.71 2.67
N PHE A 256 -3.99 -16.30 1.55
CA PHE A 256 -2.88 -15.35 1.51
C PHE A 256 -3.25 -14.01 2.14
N GLN A 257 -4.38 -13.42 1.73
CA GLN A 257 -4.85 -12.15 2.31
C GLN A 257 -5.18 -12.29 3.79
N ARG A 258 -5.79 -13.40 4.21
CA ARG A 258 -6.13 -13.65 5.63
C ARG A 258 -4.88 -13.78 6.50
N LEU A 259 -3.85 -14.47 6.01
CA LEU A 259 -2.56 -14.58 6.70
C LEU A 259 -1.88 -13.21 6.80
N ALA A 260 -1.92 -12.40 5.74
CA ALA A 260 -1.41 -11.03 5.76
C ALA A 260 -2.20 -10.12 6.72
N GLN A 261 -3.54 -10.20 6.68
CA GLN A 261 -4.43 -9.46 7.57
C GLN A 261 -4.16 -9.81 9.03
N PHE A 262 -4.08 -11.10 9.38
CA PHE A 262 -3.76 -11.55 10.73
C PHE A 262 -2.35 -11.10 11.16
N GLY A 263 -1.35 -11.22 10.29
CA GLY A 263 0.03 -10.83 10.57
C GLY A 263 0.17 -9.32 10.85
N THR A 264 -0.44 -8.47 10.02
CA THR A 264 -0.47 -7.02 10.24
C THR A 264 -1.28 -6.64 11.47
N TRP A 265 -2.44 -7.28 11.68
CA TRP A 265 -3.21 -7.08 12.90
C TRP A 265 -2.32 -7.32 14.10
N LEU A 266 -1.61 -8.46 14.18
CA LEU A 266 -0.76 -8.82 15.31
C LEU A 266 0.46 -7.90 15.48
N GLY A 267 1.20 -7.61 14.41
CA GLY A 267 2.47 -6.88 14.47
C GLY A 267 2.35 -5.36 14.56
N ASN A 268 1.33 -4.76 13.94
CA ASN A 268 1.26 -3.30 13.76
C ASN A 268 1.28 -2.50 15.07
N PRO A 269 0.61 -2.89 16.16
CA PRO A 269 0.61 -2.06 17.38
C PRO A 269 1.98 -1.93 18.06
N ILE A 270 2.76 -3.01 18.10
CA ILE A 270 4.12 -2.98 18.66
C ILE A 270 5.02 -2.17 17.73
N PHE A 271 5.06 -2.49 16.44
CA PHE A 271 5.91 -1.77 15.49
C PHE A 271 5.51 -0.30 15.36
N GLY A 272 4.22 0.00 15.43
CA GLY A 272 3.65 1.35 15.36
C GLY A 272 4.08 2.20 16.55
N ALA A 273 3.89 1.69 17.77
CA ALA A 273 4.31 2.35 19.00
C ALA A 273 5.84 2.53 19.08
N GLY A 274 6.60 1.52 18.66
CA GLY A 274 8.06 1.58 18.60
C GLY A 274 8.58 2.59 17.58
N SER A 275 7.97 2.64 16.40
CA SER A 275 8.31 3.59 15.34
C SER A 275 8.02 5.02 15.80
N TYR A 276 6.84 5.24 16.38
CA TYR A 276 6.47 6.53 16.95
C TYR A 276 7.48 7.01 18.01
N TYR A 277 8.01 6.08 18.81
CA TYR A 277 8.83 6.41 19.98
C TYR A 277 10.04 7.30 19.68
N TRP A 278 10.70 7.07 18.54
CA TRP A 278 11.91 7.83 18.16
C TRP A 278 11.63 8.83 17.03
N GLN A 279 10.65 8.56 16.15
CA GLN A 279 10.34 9.39 14.98
C GLN A 279 9.62 10.68 15.38
N VAL A 280 8.61 10.57 16.25
CA VAL A 280 7.82 11.69 16.81
C VAL A 280 7.35 12.64 15.70
N PHE A 281 8.05 13.77 15.51
CA PHE A 281 7.74 14.82 14.53
C PHE A 281 8.23 14.54 13.10
N SER A 282 8.87 13.40 12.85
CA SER A 282 9.36 12.99 11.53
C SER A 282 8.82 11.61 11.17
N GLY A 283 7.51 11.41 11.30
CA GLY A 283 6.84 10.16 10.94
C GLY A 283 6.85 9.85 9.43
N PRO A 284 6.37 8.67 9.04
CA PRO A 284 6.24 8.28 7.64
C PRO A 284 5.05 8.98 6.98
N PHE A 285 5.05 8.98 5.65
CA PHE A 285 3.89 9.32 4.81
C PHE A 285 3.87 8.33 3.64
N TRP A 286 2.74 7.64 3.48
CA TRP A 286 2.57 6.57 2.49
C TRP A 286 1.64 6.98 1.33
N GLY A 287 1.22 8.24 1.27
CA GLY A 287 0.45 8.78 0.15
C GLY A 287 -1.05 8.51 0.20
N HIS A 288 -1.55 7.85 1.25
CA HIS A 288 -2.98 7.65 1.48
C HIS A 288 -3.28 7.43 2.98
N ASN A 289 -4.57 7.44 3.35
CA ASN A 289 -5.07 7.37 4.72
C ASN A 289 -4.40 8.41 5.64
N ALA A 290 -4.16 9.60 5.08
CA ALA A 290 -3.46 10.68 5.73
C ALA A 290 -4.14 12.02 5.46
N ILE A 291 -4.09 12.92 6.44
CA ILE A 291 -4.51 14.30 6.30
C ILE A 291 -3.29 15.20 6.09
N VAL A 292 -3.41 16.13 5.15
CA VAL A 292 -2.34 17.02 4.68
C VAL A 292 -2.80 18.48 4.79
N ARG A 293 -1.94 19.35 5.33
CA ARG A 293 -2.14 20.80 5.31
C ARG A 293 -1.83 21.34 3.93
N LEU A 294 -2.86 21.82 3.22
CA LEU A 294 -2.78 22.10 1.79
C LEU A 294 -1.84 23.25 1.42
N LYS A 295 -1.86 24.36 2.16
CA LYS A 295 -1.02 25.53 1.85
C LYS A 295 0.49 25.19 1.77
N PRO A 296 1.14 24.68 2.84
CA PRO A 296 2.56 24.34 2.76
C PRO A 296 2.84 23.18 1.80
N PHE A 297 1.91 22.24 1.63
CA PHE A 297 2.04 21.19 0.64
C PHE A 297 2.12 21.75 -0.79
N MET A 298 1.24 22.67 -1.15
CA MET A 298 1.26 23.32 -2.46
C MET A 298 2.49 24.21 -2.67
N GLU A 299 3.02 24.83 -1.60
CA GLU A 299 4.18 25.71 -1.66
C GLU A 299 5.52 24.94 -1.76
N HIS A 300 5.61 23.74 -1.17
CA HIS A 300 6.90 23.05 -0.98
C HIS A 300 7.00 21.66 -1.64
N CYS A 301 5.90 20.98 -1.93
CA CYS A 301 5.90 19.59 -2.42
C CYS A 301 5.82 19.46 -3.95
N GLY A 302 6.00 20.56 -4.69
CA GLY A 302 6.09 20.54 -6.15
C GLY A 302 7.43 19.96 -6.62
N LEU A 303 7.47 18.64 -6.85
CA LEU A 303 8.69 17.94 -7.26
C LEU A 303 8.95 18.03 -8.78
N PRO A 304 10.14 18.49 -9.23
CA PRO A 304 10.56 18.38 -10.62
C PRO A 304 10.91 16.93 -10.98
N GLY A 305 11.07 16.64 -12.28
CA GLY A 305 11.65 15.36 -12.71
C GLY A 305 13.10 15.23 -12.24
N LEU A 306 13.54 14.00 -11.95
CA LEU A 306 14.93 13.70 -11.62
C LEU A 306 15.81 13.75 -12.89
N PRO A 307 17.11 14.07 -12.76
CA PRO A 307 18.02 14.07 -13.91
C PRO A 307 18.16 12.67 -14.52
N GLY A 308 18.31 12.62 -15.84
CA GLY A 308 18.48 11.38 -16.61
C GLY A 308 17.22 10.52 -16.71
N GLU A 309 17.36 9.32 -17.30
CA GLU A 309 16.35 8.26 -17.30
C GLU A 309 16.92 7.02 -16.60
N GLY A 310 16.06 6.22 -15.96
CA GLY A 310 16.44 4.90 -15.45
C GLY A 310 16.18 4.64 -13.98
N ALA A 311 16.93 3.71 -13.38
CA ALA A 311 16.77 3.21 -12.01
C ALA A 311 16.63 4.30 -10.93
N ILE A 312 17.46 5.33 -11.04
CA ILE A 312 17.56 6.43 -10.09
C ILE A 312 17.09 7.76 -10.71
N GLY A 313 16.61 7.76 -11.96
CA GLY A 313 16.32 8.97 -12.74
C GLY A 313 14.88 9.03 -13.26
N GLY A 314 14.57 10.09 -14.00
CA GLY A 314 13.30 10.28 -14.67
C GLY A 314 12.16 10.74 -13.76
N LYS A 315 10.93 10.35 -14.10
CA LYS A 315 9.75 10.74 -13.33
C LYS A 315 9.70 9.94 -12.03
N ILE A 316 9.59 10.66 -10.92
CA ILE A 316 9.44 10.08 -9.58
C ILE A 316 8.16 9.25 -9.54
N LEU A 317 8.26 7.98 -9.15
CA LEU A 317 7.13 7.06 -9.09
C LEU A 317 6.37 7.13 -7.76
N SER A 318 7.10 7.23 -6.64
CA SER A 318 6.55 7.44 -5.30
C SER A 318 7.00 8.81 -4.80
N HIS A 319 6.06 9.71 -4.58
CA HIS A 319 6.37 11.06 -4.09
C HIS A 319 6.31 11.14 -2.56
N ASP A 320 5.59 10.23 -1.92
CA ASP A 320 5.08 10.36 -0.56
C ASP A 320 6.21 10.55 0.48
N THR A 321 7.21 9.67 0.51
CA THR A 321 8.37 9.78 1.41
C THR A 321 9.13 11.10 1.22
N VAL A 322 9.27 11.54 -0.04
CA VAL A 322 9.97 12.78 -0.38
C VAL A 322 9.15 14.00 0.01
N GLU A 323 7.83 13.97 -0.19
CA GLU A 323 6.92 15.04 0.22
C GLU A 323 6.95 15.24 1.73
N ALA A 324 6.98 14.16 2.52
CA ALA A 324 7.18 14.25 3.96
C ALA A 324 8.53 14.91 4.32
N ALA A 325 9.61 14.53 3.65
CA ALA A 325 10.93 15.14 3.87
C ALA A 325 10.94 16.64 3.53
N LEU A 326 10.26 17.04 2.44
CA LEU A 326 10.13 18.44 2.04
C LEU A 326 9.28 19.27 3.00
N ILE A 327 8.17 18.72 3.50
CA ILE A 327 7.37 19.34 4.58
C ILE A 327 8.22 19.54 5.84
N ARG A 328 9.05 18.55 6.22
CA ARG A 328 9.98 18.68 7.36
C ARG A 328 11.05 19.74 7.14
N LYS A 329 11.54 19.87 5.90
CA LYS A 329 12.47 20.94 5.49
C LYS A 329 11.83 22.31 5.54
N ALA A 330 10.54 22.42 5.20
CA ALA A 330 9.75 23.66 5.30
C ALA A 330 9.39 24.07 6.75
N GLY A 331 9.79 23.29 7.76
CA GLY A 331 9.57 23.62 9.17
C GLY A 331 8.33 22.99 9.80
N TYR A 332 7.45 22.38 9.00
CA TYR A 332 6.26 21.67 9.48
C TYR A 332 6.60 20.28 10.00
N THR A 333 5.79 19.73 10.90
CA THR A 333 5.97 18.38 11.48
C THR A 333 5.16 17.34 10.72
N VAL A 334 5.69 16.12 10.63
CA VAL A 334 4.99 14.95 10.08
C VAL A 334 4.76 13.97 11.22
N TRP A 335 3.50 13.64 11.47
CA TRP A 335 3.11 12.81 12.61
C TRP A 335 2.59 11.45 12.15
N PHE A 336 2.81 10.47 13.03
CA PHE A 336 2.35 9.11 12.84
C PHE A 336 1.28 8.77 13.88
N ALA A 337 0.03 8.74 13.45
CA ALA A 337 -1.14 8.47 14.27
C ALA A 337 -1.41 6.95 14.33
N TYR A 338 -0.48 6.21 14.93
CA TYR A 338 -0.53 4.76 15.04
C TYR A 338 -1.65 4.25 15.97
N ASP A 339 -2.20 5.13 16.80
CA ASP A 339 -3.20 4.87 17.83
C ASP A 339 -4.61 5.32 17.42
N LEU A 340 -4.78 5.92 16.24
CA LEU A 340 -6.10 6.23 15.71
C LEU A 340 -6.73 4.99 15.08
N GLU A 341 -7.98 4.76 15.47
CA GLU A 341 -8.84 3.71 14.94
C GLU A 341 -9.66 4.19 13.73
N GLY A 342 -10.29 3.25 13.02
CA GLY A 342 -11.23 3.56 11.94
C GLY A 342 -10.57 3.88 10.59
N SER A 343 -9.33 3.44 10.37
CA SER A 343 -8.62 3.52 9.08
C SER A 343 -8.42 2.13 8.51
N TYR A 344 -8.88 1.89 7.29
CA TYR A 344 -8.89 0.57 6.67
C TYR A 344 -8.36 0.60 5.23
N GLU A 345 -7.80 -0.52 4.78
CA GLU A 345 -7.35 -0.77 3.40
C GLU A 345 -7.53 -2.24 3.02
N GLU A 346 -7.46 -2.55 1.72
CA GLU A 346 -7.44 -3.93 1.22
C GLU A 346 -6.03 -4.35 0.81
N CYS A 347 -5.75 -5.66 0.89
CA CYS A 347 -4.44 -6.24 0.56
C CYS A 347 -4.49 -6.98 -0.79
N PRO A 348 -3.39 -7.06 -1.57
CA PRO A 348 -3.34 -7.84 -2.81
C PRO A 348 -3.82 -9.29 -2.64
N PRO A 349 -4.54 -9.85 -3.63
CA PRO A 349 -5.22 -11.15 -3.48
C PRO A 349 -4.27 -12.35 -3.42
N ASN A 350 -3.06 -12.24 -3.94
CA ASN A 350 -2.08 -13.32 -3.98
C ASN A 350 -0.64 -12.79 -4.05
N LEU A 351 0.35 -13.69 -3.90
CA LEU A 351 1.76 -13.34 -3.91
C LEU A 351 2.20 -12.62 -5.18
N LEU A 352 1.72 -13.02 -6.36
CA LEU A 352 2.14 -12.43 -7.63
C LEU A 352 1.70 -10.96 -7.74
N GLU A 353 0.49 -10.64 -7.29
CA GLU A 353 0.00 -9.26 -7.24
C GLU A 353 0.74 -8.43 -6.18
N SER A 354 1.11 -9.04 -5.05
CA SER A 354 1.99 -8.41 -4.05
C SER A 354 3.36 -8.08 -4.66
N LEU A 355 3.98 -9.03 -5.35
CA LEU A 355 5.28 -8.85 -6.02
C LEU A 355 5.23 -7.76 -7.10
N LYS A 356 4.14 -7.65 -7.87
CA LYS A 356 3.93 -6.55 -8.83
C LYS A 356 3.86 -5.19 -8.13
N ARG A 357 3.18 -5.11 -6.98
CA ARG A 357 3.13 -3.90 -6.16
C ARG A 357 4.52 -3.54 -5.63
N ASP A 358 5.22 -4.52 -5.05
CA ASP A 358 6.55 -4.34 -4.48
C ASP A 358 7.59 -3.94 -5.53
N ASN A 359 7.51 -4.45 -6.76
CA ASN A 359 8.42 -4.04 -7.83
C ASN A 359 8.32 -2.53 -8.14
N ARG A 360 7.09 -1.98 -8.15
CA ARG A 360 6.88 -0.53 -8.33
C ARG A 360 7.43 0.28 -7.16
N TRP A 361 7.23 -0.21 -5.94
CA TRP A 361 7.75 0.43 -4.73
C TRP A 361 9.28 0.35 -4.66
N CYS A 362 9.88 -0.76 -5.10
CA CYS A 362 11.33 -0.93 -5.20
C CYS A 362 11.94 0.13 -6.11
N GLN A 363 11.44 0.26 -7.35
CA GLN A 363 11.91 1.31 -8.25
C GLN A 363 11.70 2.72 -7.68
N GLY A 364 10.53 2.98 -7.08
CA GLY A 364 10.24 4.28 -6.46
C GLY A 364 11.20 4.64 -5.31
N ASN A 365 11.51 3.69 -4.44
CA ASN A 365 12.44 3.90 -3.33
C ASN A 365 13.88 4.09 -3.83
N LEU A 366 14.32 3.36 -4.86
CA LEU A 366 15.65 3.57 -5.46
C LEU A 366 15.81 4.97 -6.05
N GLN A 367 14.76 5.53 -6.68
CA GLN A 367 14.76 6.91 -7.17
C GLN A 367 14.96 7.93 -6.05
N HIS A 368 14.65 7.59 -4.79
CA HIS A 368 14.85 8.50 -3.66
C HIS A 368 16.32 8.70 -3.28
N PHE A 369 17.24 7.92 -3.84
CA PHE A 369 18.67 8.01 -3.57
C PHE A 369 19.23 9.43 -3.63
N TRP A 370 18.86 10.21 -4.67
CA TRP A 370 19.32 11.59 -4.83
C TRP A 370 18.91 12.51 -3.67
N PHE A 371 17.78 12.22 -3.01
CA PHE A 371 17.28 13.03 -1.91
C PHE A 371 18.12 12.86 -0.64
N LEU A 372 18.92 11.79 -0.49
CA LEU A 372 19.85 11.64 0.63
C LEU A 372 20.87 12.79 0.70
N PHE A 373 21.22 13.36 -0.44
CA PHE A 373 22.25 14.40 -0.57
C PHE A 373 21.68 15.82 -0.66
N VAL A 374 20.35 15.98 -0.68
CA VAL A 374 19.72 17.30 -0.73
C VAL A 374 20.02 18.08 0.55
N GLY A 375 20.54 19.30 0.37
CA GLY A 375 20.84 20.24 1.44
C GLY A 375 19.57 20.66 2.21
N GLY A 376 19.70 20.80 3.53
CA GLY A 376 18.63 21.26 4.42
C GLY A 376 17.62 20.18 4.83
N LEU A 377 17.76 18.92 4.38
CA LEU A 377 16.98 17.82 4.93
C LEU A 377 17.45 17.43 6.33
N ARG A 378 16.50 17.16 7.23
CA ARG A 378 16.81 16.66 8.59
C ARG A 378 17.35 15.24 8.52
N ILE A 379 18.22 14.88 9.47
CA ILE A 379 18.83 13.54 9.57
C ILE A 379 17.75 12.44 9.66
N SER A 380 16.69 12.67 10.43
CA SER A 380 15.56 11.73 10.53
C SER A 380 14.93 11.43 9.16
N SER A 381 14.69 12.44 8.34
CA SER A 381 14.16 12.27 6.98
C SER A 381 15.13 11.49 6.09
N ARG A 382 16.45 11.71 6.23
CA ARG A 382 17.46 10.92 5.50
C ARG A 382 17.46 9.46 5.93
N ILE A 383 17.33 9.18 7.22
CA ILE A 383 17.19 7.81 7.74
C ILE A 383 15.95 7.15 7.15
N HIS A 384 14.81 7.83 7.07
CA HIS A 384 13.60 7.29 6.45
C HIS A 384 13.78 6.94 4.97
N ILE A 385 14.42 7.83 4.20
CA ILE A 385 14.74 7.56 2.79
C ILE A 385 15.69 6.36 2.68
N LEU A 386 16.72 6.31 3.51
CA LEU A 386 17.67 5.19 3.54
C LEU A 386 17.00 3.86 3.88
N LEU A 387 16.14 3.83 4.90
CA LEU A 387 15.36 2.65 5.26
C LEU A 387 14.39 2.23 4.13
N GLY A 388 13.82 3.19 3.40
CA GLY A 388 13.01 2.93 2.21
C GLY A 388 13.81 2.27 1.08
N ILE A 389 15.04 2.70 0.83
CA ILE A 389 15.96 2.06 -0.12
C ILE A 389 16.35 0.67 0.35
N LEU A 390 16.69 0.52 1.64
CA LEU A 390 17.17 -0.72 2.22
C LEU A 390 16.08 -1.77 2.44
N SER A 391 14.80 -1.40 2.43
CA SER A 391 13.69 -2.37 2.49
C SER A 391 13.73 -3.37 1.32
N TYR A 392 14.25 -2.96 0.16
CA TYR A 392 14.49 -3.83 -1.00
C TYR A 392 15.99 -4.11 -1.21
N GLY A 393 16.85 -3.10 -1.03
CA GLY A 393 18.30 -3.22 -1.22
C GLY A 393 18.95 -4.25 -0.29
N SER A 394 18.45 -4.39 0.93
CA SER A 394 18.99 -5.36 1.90
C SER A 394 18.86 -6.81 1.44
N SER A 395 17.85 -7.17 0.62
CA SER A 395 17.71 -8.54 0.13
C SER A 395 18.89 -8.99 -0.74
N LEU A 396 19.43 -8.09 -1.58
CA LEU A 396 20.63 -8.38 -2.36
C LEU A 396 21.85 -8.53 -1.45
N LEU A 397 21.99 -7.64 -0.45
CA LEU A 397 23.11 -7.71 0.49
C LEU A 397 23.06 -8.98 1.34
N TRP A 398 21.87 -9.43 1.77
CA TRP A 398 21.68 -10.71 2.45
C TRP A 398 22.05 -11.89 1.55
N ALA A 399 21.65 -11.85 0.27
CA ALA A 399 22.04 -12.90 -0.69
C ALA A 399 23.57 -12.95 -0.87
N LEU A 400 24.24 -11.80 -0.96
CA LEU A 400 25.70 -11.73 -1.04
C LEU A 400 26.37 -12.22 0.25
N LEU A 401 25.82 -11.87 1.41
CA LEU A 401 26.32 -12.35 2.71
C LEU A 401 26.20 -13.88 2.77
N LEU A 402 25.05 -14.46 2.40
CA LEU A 402 24.85 -15.91 2.39
C LEU A 402 25.83 -16.63 1.45
N ILE A 403 26.11 -16.04 0.28
CA ILE A 403 27.10 -16.60 -0.65
C ILE A 403 28.51 -16.52 -0.05
N ALA A 404 28.89 -15.37 0.50
CA ALA A 404 30.19 -15.16 1.10
C ALA A 404 30.41 -16.11 2.29
N THR A 405 29.45 -16.20 3.22
CA THR A 405 29.52 -17.11 4.37
C THR A 405 29.51 -18.58 3.96
N SER A 406 28.80 -18.94 2.89
CA SER A 406 28.84 -20.32 2.37
C SER A 406 30.25 -20.67 1.88
N PHE A 407 30.89 -19.78 1.13
CA PHE A 407 32.26 -19.99 0.65
C PHE A 407 33.30 -20.00 1.77
N THR A 408 33.17 -19.14 2.79
CA THR A 408 34.08 -19.19 3.95
C THR A 408 33.96 -20.52 4.67
N VAL A 409 32.73 -20.96 4.96
CA VAL A 409 32.49 -22.26 5.63
C VAL A 409 33.00 -23.43 4.81
N MET A 410 32.87 -23.41 3.48
CA MET A 410 33.42 -24.45 2.60
C MET A 410 34.95 -24.47 2.62
N ALA A 411 35.58 -23.29 2.50
CA ALA A 411 37.03 -23.15 2.52
C ALA A 411 37.61 -23.64 3.85
N ASP A 412 36.98 -23.25 4.96
CA ASP A 412 37.32 -23.74 6.30
C ASP A 412 37.17 -25.25 6.38
N THR A 413 36.03 -25.81 5.95
CA THR A 413 35.77 -27.25 5.97
C THR A 413 36.83 -28.02 5.18
N ASP A 414 37.22 -27.53 4.01
CA ASP A 414 38.21 -28.18 3.16
C ASP A 414 39.64 -28.01 3.71
N TYR A 415 39.97 -26.85 4.27
CA TYR A 415 41.23 -26.64 5.00
C TYR A 415 41.36 -27.62 6.18
N TYR A 416 40.31 -27.78 6.98
CA TYR A 416 40.32 -28.68 8.14
C TYR A 416 40.34 -30.17 7.75
N ARG A 417 39.74 -30.55 6.61
CA ARG A 417 39.88 -31.93 6.08
C ARG A 417 41.33 -32.28 5.74
N LEU A 418 42.16 -31.29 5.43
CA LEU A 418 43.56 -31.46 5.03
C LEU A 418 44.55 -31.31 6.21
N ALA A 419 44.11 -30.75 7.35
CA ALA A 419 44.96 -30.54 8.52
C ALA A 419 45.28 -31.86 9.24
N SER A 420 46.57 -32.11 9.50
CA SER A 420 47.11 -33.42 9.87
C SER A 420 47.14 -33.75 11.38
N ILE A 421 46.41 -33.03 12.24
CA ILE A 421 46.37 -33.27 13.70
C ILE A 421 44.92 -33.22 14.24
N PRO A 422 44.20 -34.35 14.29
CA PRO A 422 42.78 -34.39 14.65
C PRO A 422 42.45 -34.05 16.12
N GLU A 423 43.37 -34.30 17.06
CA GLU A 423 43.08 -34.28 18.50
C GLU A 423 43.20 -32.88 19.11
N GLU A 424 44.29 -32.16 18.81
CA GLU A 424 44.45 -30.73 19.15
C GLU A 424 43.36 -29.88 18.47
N TRP A 425 42.98 -30.27 17.24
CA TRP A 425 41.89 -29.65 16.50
C TRP A 425 40.53 -29.83 17.19
N ALA A 426 40.19 -31.06 17.60
CA ALA A 426 38.94 -31.33 18.32
C ALA A 426 38.85 -30.50 19.61
N GLN A 427 39.96 -30.40 20.35
CA GLN A 427 40.02 -29.58 21.56
C GLN A 427 39.85 -28.09 21.27
N PHE A 428 40.50 -27.56 20.23
CA PHE A 428 40.32 -26.17 19.80
C PHE A 428 38.87 -25.89 19.35
N GLN A 429 38.28 -26.82 18.60
CA GLN A 429 36.92 -26.72 18.10
C GLN A 429 35.90 -26.66 19.26
N GLU A 430 36.04 -27.51 20.27
CA GLU A 430 35.15 -27.55 21.43
C GLU A 430 35.35 -26.36 22.38
N SER A 431 36.59 -25.93 22.60
CA SER A 431 36.92 -24.93 23.63
C SER A 431 36.81 -23.47 23.16
N MET A 432 37.09 -23.18 21.88
CA MET A 432 37.08 -21.81 21.35
C MET A 432 36.08 -21.60 20.22
N TYR A 433 36.07 -22.47 19.20
CA TYR A 433 35.31 -22.22 17.98
C TYR A 433 33.80 -22.36 18.17
N LEU A 434 33.34 -23.52 18.68
CA LEU A 434 31.91 -23.82 18.85
C LEU A 434 31.20 -22.85 19.80
N PRO A 435 31.74 -22.45 20.96
CA PRO A 435 31.08 -21.49 21.85
C PRO A 435 30.84 -20.12 21.19
N VAL A 436 31.83 -19.59 20.44
CA VAL A 436 31.69 -18.29 19.76
C VAL A 436 30.70 -18.40 18.60
N PHE A 437 30.78 -19.47 17.80
CA PHE A 437 29.85 -19.75 16.71
C PHE A 437 28.40 -19.87 17.21
N TYR A 438 28.14 -20.72 18.21
CA TYR A 438 26.79 -20.87 18.77
C TYR A 438 26.32 -19.60 19.47
N GLY A 439 27.21 -18.86 20.14
CA GLY A 439 26.89 -17.58 20.76
C GLY A 439 26.40 -16.54 19.74
N LEU A 440 27.14 -16.36 18.65
CA LEU A 440 26.76 -15.51 17.53
C LEU A 440 25.43 -15.97 16.90
N GLN A 441 25.26 -17.27 16.69
CA GLN A 441 24.07 -17.83 16.04
C GLN A 441 22.82 -17.65 16.91
N ILE A 442 22.89 -18.00 18.19
CA ILE A 442 21.78 -17.83 19.15
C ILE A 442 21.43 -16.35 19.24
N TYR A 443 22.43 -15.47 19.32
CA TYR A 443 22.21 -14.04 19.38
C TYR A 443 21.53 -13.52 18.11
N THR A 444 22.00 -13.91 16.93
CA THR A 444 21.41 -13.50 15.64
C THR A 444 19.97 -13.99 15.49
N ILE A 445 19.70 -15.26 15.81
CA ILE A 445 18.34 -15.84 15.82
C ILE A 445 17.44 -15.09 16.79
N LEU A 446 17.93 -14.82 18.01
CA LEU A 446 17.18 -14.10 19.03
C LEU A 446 16.79 -12.71 18.52
N ILE A 447 17.75 -11.92 18.02
CA ILE A 447 17.50 -10.57 17.49
C ILE A 447 16.55 -10.61 16.29
N LEU A 448 16.72 -11.57 15.37
CA LEU A 448 15.86 -11.75 14.20
C LEU A 448 14.40 -12.04 14.57
N PHE A 449 14.17 -12.94 15.53
CA PHE A 449 12.82 -13.36 15.91
C PHE A 449 12.22 -12.58 17.07
N LEU A 450 12.98 -11.72 17.76
CA LEU A 450 12.49 -10.94 18.90
C LEU A 450 11.21 -10.15 18.58
N PRO A 451 11.08 -9.44 17.43
CA PRO A 451 9.84 -8.76 17.11
C PRO A 451 8.63 -9.69 17.01
N ARG A 452 8.82 -10.90 16.48
CA ARG A 452 7.77 -11.92 16.35
C ARG A 452 7.39 -12.50 17.71
N ILE A 453 8.37 -12.75 18.58
CA ILE A 453 8.15 -13.21 19.96
C ILE A 453 7.34 -12.16 20.73
N LEU A 454 7.74 -10.89 20.69
CA LEU A 454 7.02 -9.81 21.39
C LEU A 454 5.60 -9.63 20.85
N SER A 455 5.42 -9.71 19.53
CA SER A 455 4.08 -9.64 18.90
C SER A 455 3.19 -10.82 19.30
N PHE A 456 3.77 -12.03 19.38
CA PHE A 456 3.05 -13.20 19.88
C PHE A 456 2.60 -13.03 21.32
N LEU A 457 3.49 -12.56 22.22
CA LEU A 457 3.17 -12.36 23.63
C LEU A 457 2.11 -11.27 23.82
N ASP A 458 2.21 -10.15 23.11
CA ASP A 458 1.19 -9.09 23.13
C ASP A 458 -0.18 -9.59 22.64
N GLY A 459 -0.17 -10.35 21.54
CA GLY A 459 -1.34 -11.05 21.04
C GLY A 459 -1.96 -12.01 22.07
N LEU A 460 -1.13 -12.84 22.68
CA LEU A 460 -1.56 -13.89 23.61
C LEU A 460 -2.19 -13.32 24.88
N PHE A 461 -1.57 -12.30 25.47
CA PHE A 461 -1.98 -11.76 26.76
C PHE A 461 -3.04 -10.66 26.67
N PHE A 462 -2.99 -9.81 25.65
CA PHE A 462 -3.85 -8.63 25.55
C PHE A 462 -4.86 -8.74 24.41
N ARG A 463 -4.41 -9.01 23.20
CA ARG A 463 -5.21 -8.72 21.99
C ARG A 463 -6.10 -9.85 21.51
N ARG A 464 -5.78 -11.10 21.85
CA ARG A 464 -6.61 -12.27 21.53
C ARG A 464 -8.07 -12.03 21.90
N LYS A 465 -8.30 -11.43 23.08
CA LYS A 465 -9.63 -11.09 23.61
C LYS A 465 -10.38 -10.09 22.73
N GLU A 466 -9.69 -9.16 22.07
CA GLU A 466 -10.30 -8.16 21.18
C GLU A 466 -10.95 -8.79 19.94
N SER A 467 -10.31 -9.84 19.41
CA SER A 467 -10.78 -10.56 18.22
C SER A 467 -11.79 -11.66 18.51
N GLY A 468 -11.91 -12.09 19.77
CA GLY A 468 -12.73 -13.25 20.14
C GLY A 468 -12.14 -14.61 19.72
N ILE A 469 -10.91 -14.64 19.18
CA ILE A 469 -10.27 -15.89 18.73
C ILE A 469 -9.92 -16.80 19.93
N GLY A 470 -10.15 -18.12 19.78
CA GLY A 470 -9.80 -19.12 20.79
C GLY A 470 -8.28 -19.22 21.05
N PHE A 471 -7.88 -19.76 22.21
CA PHE A 471 -6.46 -19.86 22.60
C PHE A 471 -5.65 -20.71 21.62
N PHE A 472 -6.10 -21.94 21.36
CA PHE A 472 -5.46 -22.84 20.40
C PHE A 472 -5.57 -22.32 18.96
N SER A 473 -6.71 -21.72 18.59
CA SER A 473 -6.89 -21.08 17.28
C SER A 473 -5.89 -19.93 17.05
N PHE A 474 -5.60 -19.13 18.08
CA PHE A 474 -4.59 -18.08 18.02
C PHE A 474 -3.19 -18.65 17.80
N ILE A 475 -2.81 -19.65 18.60
CA ILE A 475 -1.50 -20.31 18.47
C ILE A 475 -1.32 -20.88 17.06
N PHE A 476 -2.31 -21.63 16.57
CA PHE A 476 -2.28 -22.17 15.22
C PHE A 476 -2.22 -21.07 14.15
N SER A 477 -3.01 -20.00 14.30
CA SER A 477 -3.02 -18.86 13.37
C SER A 477 -1.66 -18.16 13.32
N PHE A 478 -1.01 -17.97 14.47
CA PHE A 478 0.33 -17.43 14.57
C PHE A 478 1.35 -18.31 13.86
N PHE A 479 1.37 -19.61 14.16
CA PHE A 479 2.31 -20.53 13.51
C PHE A 479 2.05 -20.67 12.01
N ALA A 480 0.80 -20.62 11.56
CA ALA A 480 0.47 -20.64 10.14
C ALA A 480 1.00 -19.39 9.40
N GLU A 481 0.83 -18.20 9.99
CA GLU A 481 1.39 -16.96 9.44
C GLU A 481 2.92 -16.95 9.51
N PHE A 482 3.50 -17.46 10.60
CA PHE A 482 4.94 -17.61 10.76
C PHE A 482 5.54 -18.54 9.69
N ILE A 483 4.94 -19.71 9.46
CA ILE A 483 5.35 -20.66 8.42
C ILE A 483 5.25 -20.00 7.03
N GLN A 484 4.16 -19.28 6.74
CA GLN A 484 4.07 -18.52 5.50
C GLN A 484 5.24 -17.53 5.35
N SER A 485 5.53 -16.75 6.39
CA SER A 485 6.62 -15.78 6.37
C SER A 485 7.98 -16.45 6.12
N VAL A 486 8.25 -17.58 6.78
CA VAL A 486 9.50 -18.34 6.60
C VAL A 486 9.61 -18.91 5.19
N ILE A 487 8.54 -19.49 4.64
CA ILE A 487 8.54 -20.05 3.27
C ILE A 487 8.73 -18.94 2.22
N LEU A 488 8.09 -17.79 2.41
CA LEU A 488 8.09 -16.72 1.41
C LEU A 488 9.30 -15.79 1.49
N ALA A 489 9.96 -15.63 2.65
CA ALA A 489 11.11 -14.73 2.78
C ALA A 489 12.25 -15.02 1.79
N PRO A 490 12.70 -16.28 1.57
CA PRO A 490 13.68 -16.61 0.54
C PRO A 490 13.20 -16.31 -0.88
N ALA A 491 11.91 -16.49 -1.15
CA ALA A 491 11.33 -16.16 -2.45
C ALA A 491 11.35 -14.63 -2.68
N TYR A 492 10.95 -13.83 -1.69
CA TYR A 492 11.07 -12.37 -1.75
C TYR A 492 12.51 -11.94 -1.97
N MET A 493 13.48 -12.58 -1.30
CA MET A 493 14.90 -12.28 -1.49
C MET A 493 15.32 -12.39 -2.96
N VAL A 494 14.95 -13.47 -3.65
CA VAL A 494 15.26 -13.65 -5.08
C VAL A 494 14.52 -12.63 -5.95
N GLN A 495 13.24 -12.39 -5.68
CA GLN A 495 12.44 -11.46 -6.49
C GLN A 495 12.89 -10.01 -6.31
N TYR A 496 13.18 -9.56 -5.09
CA TYR A 496 13.68 -8.21 -4.83
C TYR A 496 15.06 -8.01 -5.43
N THR A 497 15.93 -9.01 -5.32
CA THR A 497 17.22 -9.03 -6.01
C THR A 497 17.05 -8.88 -7.52
N ARG A 498 16.12 -9.64 -8.13
CA ARG A 498 15.76 -9.50 -9.53
C ARG A 498 15.20 -8.11 -9.86
N PHE A 499 14.35 -7.53 -9.02
CA PHE A 499 13.77 -6.20 -9.23
C PHE A 499 14.87 -5.14 -9.29
N LEU A 500 15.83 -5.18 -8.36
CA LEU A 500 17.01 -4.30 -8.37
C LEU A 500 17.76 -4.42 -9.70
N TRP A 501 18.13 -5.64 -10.11
CA TRP A 501 18.84 -5.87 -11.37
C TRP A 501 18.07 -5.37 -12.59
N THR A 502 16.78 -5.67 -12.69
CA THR A 502 15.95 -5.22 -13.82
C THR A 502 15.79 -3.70 -13.85
N THR A 503 15.75 -3.06 -12.69
CA THR A 503 15.65 -1.62 -12.54
C THR A 503 16.94 -0.95 -13.00
N PHE A 504 18.12 -1.46 -12.59
CA PHE A 504 19.42 -0.96 -13.06
C PHE A 504 19.66 -1.19 -14.56
N TRP A 505 19.08 -2.23 -15.15
CA TRP A 505 19.10 -2.45 -16.61
C TRP A 505 18.05 -1.65 -17.39
N ASN A 506 17.39 -0.67 -16.74
CA ASN A 506 16.36 0.19 -17.33
C ASN A 506 15.21 -0.57 -18.03
N ARG A 507 14.90 -1.80 -17.59
CA ARG A 507 13.69 -2.48 -18.06
C ARG A 507 12.47 -1.75 -17.50
N LYS A 508 11.67 -1.19 -18.41
CA LYS A 508 10.46 -0.45 -18.03
C LYS A 508 9.49 -1.41 -17.32
N ILE A 509 9.12 -1.06 -16.08
CA ILE A 509 8.01 -1.73 -15.40
C ILE A 509 6.73 -1.28 -16.11
N GLU A 510 6.06 -2.21 -16.78
CA GLU A 510 4.76 -1.95 -17.37
C GLU A 510 3.71 -1.78 -16.27
N TRP A 511 2.99 -0.66 -16.31
CA TRP A 511 1.86 -0.40 -15.42
C TRP A 511 0.62 -1.05 -16.03
N GLY A 512 0.55 -2.37 -15.93
CA GLY A 512 -0.62 -3.15 -16.36
C GLY A 512 -1.73 -3.16 -15.29
N PRO A 513 -2.97 -3.50 -15.67
CA PRO A 513 -4.05 -3.70 -14.72
C PRO A 513 -3.66 -4.79 -13.71
N GLN A 514 -3.87 -4.50 -12.42
CA GLN A 514 -3.69 -5.49 -11.35
C GLN A 514 -4.99 -6.27 -11.19
N ASN A 515 -4.87 -7.59 -11.11
CA ASN A 515 -6.02 -8.39 -10.73
C ASN A 515 -6.26 -8.19 -9.23
N ARG A 516 -7.38 -7.56 -8.88
CA ARG A 516 -7.78 -7.32 -7.49
C ARG A 516 -8.84 -8.31 -7.00
N ASP A 517 -9.42 -9.13 -7.88
CA ASP A 517 -10.45 -10.09 -7.53
C ASP A 517 -9.84 -11.42 -7.03
N PRO A 518 -10.00 -11.76 -5.73
CA PRO A 518 -9.54 -13.03 -5.18
C PRO A 518 -10.24 -14.26 -5.77
N ALA A 519 -11.39 -14.12 -6.42
CA ALA A 519 -12.13 -15.23 -7.02
C ALA A 519 -11.44 -15.81 -8.26
N LEU A 520 -10.72 -14.96 -9.01
CA LEU A 520 -9.96 -15.37 -10.21
C LEU A 520 -8.73 -16.24 -9.88
N GLY A 521 -8.27 -16.23 -8.61
CA GLY A 521 -7.10 -16.98 -8.16
C GLY A 521 -5.77 -16.44 -8.73
N ILE A 522 -4.71 -17.23 -8.60
CA ILE A 522 -3.39 -16.89 -9.17
C ILE A 522 -3.25 -17.44 -10.59
N ASP A 523 -2.68 -16.65 -11.51
CA ASP A 523 -2.19 -17.16 -12.78
C ASP A 523 -1.04 -18.14 -12.50
N ARG A 524 -1.34 -19.43 -12.59
CA ARG A 524 -0.40 -20.51 -12.28
C ARG A 524 0.81 -20.50 -13.21
N MET A 525 0.63 -20.14 -14.48
CA MET A 525 1.72 -20.10 -15.45
C MET A 525 2.64 -18.92 -15.17
N ALA A 526 2.09 -17.74 -14.88
CA ALA A 526 2.89 -16.59 -14.46
C ALA A 526 3.61 -16.85 -13.12
N ALA A 527 2.93 -17.49 -12.15
CA ALA A 527 3.54 -17.89 -10.89
C ALA A 527 4.66 -18.92 -11.08
N ALA A 528 4.49 -19.90 -11.97
CA ALA A 528 5.51 -20.88 -12.30
C ALA A 528 6.75 -20.22 -12.89
N ARG A 529 6.59 -19.31 -13.86
CA ARG A 529 7.70 -18.55 -14.44
C ARG A 529 8.43 -17.67 -13.42
N ALA A 530 7.72 -17.16 -12.42
CA ALA A 530 8.30 -16.33 -11.38
C ALA A 530 9.03 -17.14 -10.30
N LEU A 531 8.46 -18.27 -9.86
CA LEU A 531 8.85 -18.96 -8.62
C LEU A 531 9.48 -20.34 -8.81
N LEU A 532 9.32 -21.02 -9.96
CA LEU A 532 9.98 -22.31 -10.18
C LEU A 532 11.48 -22.22 -10.50
N PRO A 533 12.01 -21.16 -11.15
CA PRO A 533 13.46 -21.09 -11.40
C PRO A 533 14.29 -21.18 -10.12
N GLN A 534 13.89 -20.44 -9.07
CA GLN A 534 14.53 -20.50 -7.75
C GLN A 534 14.40 -21.87 -7.09
N ALA A 535 13.29 -22.60 -7.29
CA ALA A 535 13.16 -23.98 -6.82
C ALA A 535 14.18 -24.90 -7.51
N PHE A 536 14.38 -24.77 -8.82
CA PHE A 536 15.36 -25.55 -9.58
C PHE A 536 16.80 -25.31 -9.09
N TYR A 537 17.21 -24.04 -8.95
CA TYR A 537 18.53 -23.70 -8.39
C TYR A 537 18.67 -24.20 -6.94
N GLY A 538 17.61 -24.05 -6.14
CA GLY A 538 17.56 -24.53 -4.76
C GLY A 538 17.73 -26.04 -4.63
N THR A 539 17.15 -26.83 -5.54
CA THR A 539 17.36 -28.28 -5.59
C THR A 539 18.82 -28.61 -5.89
N GLY A 540 19.39 -27.99 -6.93
CA GLY A 540 20.79 -28.24 -7.32
C GLY A 540 21.77 -27.90 -6.21
N ILE A 541 21.62 -26.72 -5.59
CA ILE A 541 22.43 -26.29 -4.46
C ILE A 541 22.23 -27.24 -3.27
N SER A 542 21.00 -27.62 -2.95
CA SER A 542 20.70 -28.54 -1.85
C SER A 542 21.36 -29.91 -2.03
N VAL A 543 21.28 -30.50 -3.23
CA VAL A 543 21.91 -31.79 -3.53
C VAL A 543 23.43 -31.69 -3.40
N TRP A 544 24.03 -30.64 -3.95
CA TRP A 544 25.47 -30.42 -3.87
C TRP A 544 25.93 -30.22 -2.42
N LEU A 545 25.24 -29.37 -1.64
CA LEU A 545 25.55 -29.18 -0.22
C LEU A 545 25.36 -30.46 0.58
N PHE A 546 24.31 -31.24 0.32
CA PHE A 546 24.07 -32.48 1.05
C PHE A 546 25.20 -33.51 0.83
N VAL A 547 25.73 -33.59 -0.39
CA VAL A 547 26.81 -34.52 -0.75
C VAL A 547 28.16 -34.07 -0.17
N TYR A 548 28.50 -32.78 -0.27
CA TYR A 548 29.86 -32.29 0.05
C TYR A 548 29.99 -31.57 1.40
N TYR A 549 28.93 -30.91 1.87
CA TYR A 549 28.93 -30.04 3.06
C TYR A 549 27.62 -30.20 3.87
N PRO A 550 27.34 -31.38 4.45
CA PRO A 550 26.02 -31.70 5.04
C PRO A 550 25.60 -30.79 6.20
N VAL A 551 26.57 -30.27 6.98
CA VAL A 551 26.27 -29.30 8.05
C VAL A 551 25.69 -28.02 7.43
N LEU A 552 26.30 -27.49 6.37
CA LEU A 552 25.83 -26.30 5.68
C LEU A 552 24.48 -26.53 4.97
N PHE A 553 24.22 -27.74 4.48
CA PHE A 553 22.91 -28.13 3.95
C PHE A 553 21.80 -27.92 4.99
N TYR A 554 21.94 -28.44 6.21
CA TYR A 554 20.91 -28.29 7.25
C TYR A 554 20.74 -26.83 7.67
N TRP A 555 21.82 -26.03 7.66
CA TRP A 555 21.75 -24.59 7.94
C TRP A 555 21.01 -23.80 6.88
N LEU A 556 21.21 -24.12 5.61
CA LEU A 556 20.54 -23.44 4.49
C LEU A 556 19.17 -24.05 4.16
N LEU A 557 18.76 -25.12 4.84
CA LEU A 557 17.49 -25.81 4.61
C LEU A 557 16.26 -24.90 4.70
N PRO A 558 16.14 -23.93 5.64
CA PRO A 558 15.00 -23.00 5.64
C PRO A 558 14.95 -22.15 4.37
N ILE A 559 16.11 -21.80 3.79
CA ILE A 559 16.23 -20.98 2.59
C ILE A 559 15.90 -21.81 1.34
N THR A 560 16.58 -22.94 1.16
CA THR A 560 16.37 -23.81 -0.01
C THR A 560 14.99 -24.48 0.02
N GLY A 561 14.51 -24.86 1.21
CA GLY A 561 13.15 -25.33 1.44
C GLY A 561 12.10 -24.26 1.12
N GLY A 562 12.33 -23.01 1.51
CA GLY A 562 11.48 -21.88 1.12
C GLY A 562 11.41 -21.70 -0.41
N TRP A 563 12.55 -21.77 -1.10
CA TRP A 563 12.58 -21.72 -2.57
C TRP A 563 11.78 -22.85 -3.21
N LEU A 564 11.98 -24.09 -2.77
CA LEU A 564 11.28 -25.29 -3.24
C LEU A 564 9.77 -25.19 -3.05
N LEU A 565 9.33 -24.75 -1.86
CA LEU A 565 7.91 -24.74 -1.48
C LEU A 565 7.17 -23.49 -1.95
N SER A 566 7.87 -22.40 -2.27
CA SER A 566 7.27 -21.09 -2.57
C SER A 566 6.18 -21.14 -3.64
N TYR A 567 6.39 -21.86 -4.75
CA TYR A 567 5.39 -22.00 -5.81
C TYR A 567 4.11 -22.70 -5.32
N PHE A 568 4.25 -23.89 -4.72
CA PHE A 568 3.12 -24.68 -4.25
C PHE A 568 2.35 -23.95 -3.14
N TRP A 569 3.08 -23.32 -2.22
CA TRP A 569 2.49 -22.51 -1.15
C TRP A 569 1.69 -21.33 -1.71
N SER A 570 2.22 -20.63 -2.71
CA SER A 570 1.56 -19.49 -3.34
C SER A 570 0.27 -19.88 -4.06
N VAL A 571 0.27 -21.02 -4.77
CA VAL A 571 -0.91 -21.53 -5.44
C VAL A 571 -1.98 -21.93 -4.43
N TRP A 572 -1.59 -22.64 -3.36
CA TRP A 572 -2.53 -23.06 -2.32
C TRP A 572 -3.13 -21.88 -1.55
N THR A 573 -2.31 -20.91 -1.14
CA THR A 573 -2.75 -19.74 -0.37
C THR A 573 -3.57 -18.73 -1.20
N SER A 574 -3.47 -18.74 -2.53
CA SER A 574 -4.32 -17.90 -3.38
C SER A 574 -5.81 -18.28 -3.36
N SER A 575 -6.19 -19.42 -2.77
CA SER A 575 -7.57 -19.91 -2.77
C SER A 575 -8.47 -19.15 -1.78
N SER A 576 -9.52 -18.51 -2.31
CA SER A 576 -10.60 -17.91 -1.52
C SER A 576 -11.44 -18.95 -0.77
N LYS A 577 -11.63 -20.15 -1.34
CA LYS A 577 -12.34 -21.25 -0.68
C LYS A 577 -11.63 -21.68 0.61
N GLN A 578 -10.30 -21.80 0.57
CA GLN A 578 -9.53 -22.17 1.76
C GLN A 578 -9.54 -21.07 2.82
N GLY A 579 -9.48 -19.81 2.39
CA GLY A 579 -9.63 -18.67 3.30
C GLY A 579 -10.95 -18.74 4.08
N GLU A 580 -12.05 -19.00 3.37
CA GLU A 580 -13.37 -19.12 4.00
C GLU A 580 -13.50 -20.34 4.93
N VAL A 581 -12.90 -21.48 4.58
CA VAL A 581 -12.87 -22.66 5.46
C VAL A 581 -12.14 -22.34 6.77
N TRP A 582 -11.01 -21.63 6.71
CA TRP A 582 -10.25 -21.25 7.90
C TRP A 582 -11.02 -20.24 8.75
N LYS A 583 -11.68 -19.25 8.13
CA LYS A 583 -12.57 -18.32 8.81
C LYS A 583 -13.66 -19.05 9.59
N LYS A 584 -14.37 -19.98 8.94
CA LYS A 584 -15.44 -20.80 9.56
C LYS A 584 -14.95 -21.67 10.71
N ARG A 585 -13.68 -22.10 10.69
CA ARG A 585 -13.04 -22.84 11.79
C ARG A 585 -12.54 -21.94 12.92
N GLY A 586 -12.77 -20.64 12.84
CA GLY A 586 -12.32 -19.67 13.84
C GLY A 586 -10.81 -19.39 13.81
N LEU A 587 -10.17 -19.59 12.66
CA LEU A 587 -8.75 -19.31 12.44
C LEU A 587 -8.54 -17.97 11.71
N LEU A 588 -7.41 -17.32 11.98
CA LEU A 588 -7.01 -16.05 11.36
C LEU A 588 -8.08 -14.95 11.51
N LEU A 589 -8.82 -14.94 12.62
CA LEU A 589 -9.84 -13.94 12.88
C LEU A 589 -9.21 -12.65 13.40
N THR A 590 -9.67 -11.50 12.89
CA THR A 590 -9.36 -10.18 13.44
C THR A 590 -10.62 -9.51 14.00
N PRO A 591 -10.50 -8.50 14.88
CA PRO A 591 -11.64 -7.79 15.46
C PRO A 591 -12.60 -7.21 14.42
N GLU A 592 -12.07 -6.76 13.29
CA GLU A 592 -12.85 -6.20 12.18
C GLU A 592 -13.76 -7.23 11.49
N GLU A 593 -13.53 -8.52 11.72
CA GLU A 593 -14.38 -9.61 11.21
C GLU A 593 -15.35 -10.18 12.25
N THR A 594 -15.08 -9.98 13.54
CA THR A 594 -15.87 -10.59 14.63
C THR A 594 -16.74 -9.59 15.36
N LYS A 595 -16.35 -8.31 15.39
CA LYS A 595 -17.17 -7.22 15.90
C LYS A 595 -17.92 -6.58 14.75
N ASP A 596 -19.15 -6.17 15.02
CA ASP A 596 -19.92 -5.40 14.06
C ASP A 596 -19.21 -4.08 13.78
N ASN A 597 -18.96 -3.82 12.49
CA ASN A 597 -18.34 -2.60 12.02
C ASN A 597 -19.29 -1.94 11.00
N PRO A 598 -20.09 -0.95 11.44
CA PRO A 598 -21.17 -0.39 10.65
C PRO A 598 -20.74 0.14 9.28
N ILE A 599 -19.54 0.74 9.18
CA ILE A 599 -19.06 1.26 7.89
C ILE A 599 -18.72 0.14 6.91
N LEU A 600 -18.19 -0.99 7.39
CA LEU A 600 -17.83 -2.12 6.53
C LEU A 600 -19.08 -2.85 6.06
N SER A 601 -20.04 -3.09 6.96
CA SER A 601 -21.30 -3.74 6.61
C SER A 601 -22.19 -2.86 5.73
N ASP A 602 -22.19 -1.53 5.92
CA ASP A 602 -22.86 -0.58 5.01
C ASP A 602 -22.17 -0.54 3.64
N THR A 603 -20.84 -0.55 3.59
CA THR A 603 -20.09 -0.65 2.33
C THR A 603 -20.43 -1.92 1.55
N GLU A 604 -20.49 -3.08 2.21
CA GLU A 604 -20.84 -4.35 1.55
C GLU A 604 -22.27 -4.34 0.97
N LYS A 605 -23.23 -3.76 1.71
CA LYS A 605 -24.62 -3.61 1.23
C LYS A 605 -24.70 -2.67 0.03
N LEU A 606 -24.04 -1.52 0.11
CA LEU A 606 -23.99 -0.53 -0.97
C LEU A 606 -23.26 -1.08 -2.20
N GLU A 607 -22.20 -1.86 -2.01
CA GLU A 607 -21.47 -2.50 -3.11
C GLU A 607 -22.40 -3.42 -3.89
N LYS A 608 -23.20 -4.25 -3.20
CA LYS A 608 -24.21 -5.08 -3.85
C LYS A 608 -25.23 -4.23 -4.64
N GLU A 609 -25.73 -3.17 -4.03
CA GLU A 609 -26.71 -2.25 -4.67
C GLU A 609 -26.12 -1.56 -5.92
N TYR A 610 -24.85 -1.15 -5.88
CA TYR A 610 -24.17 -0.56 -7.02
C TYR A 610 -23.81 -1.59 -8.09
N SER A 611 -23.41 -2.80 -7.72
CA SER A 611 -23.15 -3.89 -8.66
C SER A 611 -24.40 -4.28 -9.43
N GLU A 612 -25.55 -4.42 -8.76
CA GLU A 612 -26.84 -4.65 -9.42
C GLU A 612 -27.22 -3.49 -10.34
N PHE A 613 -26.97 -2.24 -9.91
CA PHE A 613 -27.25 -1.06 -10.73
C PHE A 613 -26.33 -0.91 -11.96
N LEU A 614 -25.11 -1.43 -11.86
CA LEU A 614 -24.12 -1.45 -12.94
C LEU A 614 -24.18 -2.72 -13.78
N GLU A 615 -25.06 -3.66 -13.46
CA GLU A 615 -25.19 -4.92 -14.17
C GLU A 615 -25.41 -4.68 -15.68
N GLY A 616 -24.66 -5.44 -16.49
CA GLY A 616 -24.76 -5.36 -17.94
C GLY A 616 -24.09 -4.12 -18.56
N MET A 617 -23.09 -3.54 -17.91
CA MET A 617 -22.27 -2.44 -18.45
C MET A 617 -20.90 -2.89 -18.97
N ASP A 618 -20.62 -4.19 -18.96
CA ASP A 618 -19.36 -4.76 -19.43
C ASP A 618 -19.41 -5.12 -20.94
N GLU A 619 -18.25 -5.47 -21.51
CA GLU A 619 -18.12 -5.98 -22.88
C GLU A 619 -18.74 -5.05 -23.96
N GLY A 620 -18.47 -3.75 -23.87
CA GLY A 620 -18.97 -2.72 -24.78
C GLY A 620 -20.42 -2.32 -24.56
N LYS A 621 -21.13 -2.89 -23.57
CA LYS A 621 -22.51 -2.50 -23.26
C LYS A 621 -22.57 -1.13 -22.61
N GLY A 622 -21.61 -0.76 -21.77
CA GLY A 622 -21.51 0.59 -21.21
C GLY A 622 -21.42 1.63 -22.33
N ILE A 623 -20.57 1.37 -23.32
CA ILE A 623 -20.45 2.19 -24.53
C ILE A 623 -21.79 2.30 -25.28
N PHE A 624 -22.47 1.19 -25.52
CA PHE A 624 -23.79 1.20 -26.16
C PHE A 624 -24.80 2.07 -25.37
N LEU A 625 -24.86 1.89 -24.05
CA LEU A 625 -25.76 2.65 -23.17
C LEU A 625 -25.46 4.14 -23.19
N SER A 626 -24.20 4.56 -23.34
CA SER A 626 -23.87 5.99 -23.46
C SER A 626 -24.50 6.67 -24.67
N ILE A 627 -24.92 5.89 -25.68
CA ILE A 627 -25.60 6.36 -26.88
C ILE A 627 -27.10 6.10 -26.77
N ALA A 628 -27.51 4.91 -26.36
CA ALA A 628 -28.92 4.50 -26.38
C ALA A 628 -29.72 4.98 -25.16
N ASP A 629 -29.14 5.07 -23.96
CA ASP A 629 -29.84 5.54 -22.76
C ASP A 629 -29.84 7.08 -22.72
N PRO A 630 -31.01 7.76 -22.86
CA PRO A 630 -31.06 9.22 -22.89
C PRO A 630 -30.56 9.89 -21.60
N LEU A 631 -30.70 9.23 -20.45
CA LEU A 631 -30.24 9.79 -19.17
C LEU A 631 -28.73 9.72 -19.07
N LEU A 632 -28.12 8.58 -19.40
CA LEU A 632 -26.66 8.43 -19.39
C LEU A 632 -26.02 9.30 -20.48
N PHE A 633 -26.58 9.31 -21.68
CA PHE A 633 -26.14 10.17 -22.79
C PHE A 633 -26.13 11.65 -22.39
N ARG A 634 -27.25 12.15 -21.83
CA ARG A 634 -27.33 13.56 -21.38
C ARG A 634 -26.34 13.83 -20.25
N PHE A 635 -26.19 12.89 -19.32
CA PHE A 635 -25.25 13.03 -18.20
C PHE A 635 -23.80 13.12 -18.69
N HIS A 636 -23.41 12.26 -19.62
CA HIS A 636 -22.08 12.23 -20.22
C HIS A 636 -21.81 13.50 -21.03
N THR A 637 -22.68 13.83 -21.99
CA THR A 637 -22.51 14.99 -22.89
C THR A 637 -22.56 16.34 -22.18
N SER A 638 -23.19 16.44 -21.00
CA SER A 638 -23.19 17.65 -20.16
C SER A 638 -21.79 18.01 -19.63
N ARG A 639 -20.88 17.03 -19.54
CA ARG A 639 -19.51 17.20 -19.03
C ARG A 639 -18.49 17.46 -20.12
N LEU A 640 -18.88 17.26 -21.37
CA LEU A 640 -18.01 17.47 -22.52
C LEU A 640 -17.99 18.95 -22.92
N ARG A 641 -16.79 19.44 -23.27
CA ARG A 641 -16.63 20.79 -23.80
C ARG A 641 -16.95 20.81 -25.29
N SER A 642 -17.87 21.68 -25.70
CA SER A 642 -18.07 21.98 -27.12
C SER A 642 -16.84 22.72 -27.68
N ARG A 643 -16.30 22.24 -28.80
CA ARG A 643 -15.21 22.94 -29.50
C ARG A 643 -15.79 24.12 -30.28
N LYS A 644 -15.21 25.31 -30.09
CA LYS A 644 -15.60 26.51 -30.87
C LYS A 644 -14.97 26.55 -32.26
N LYS A 645 -13.79 25.97 -32.43
CA LYS A 645 -13.04 25.89 -33.70
C LYS A 645 -12.45 24.48 -33.83
N GLU A 646 -12.55 23.91 -35.03
CA GLU A 646 -12.05 22.57 -35.34
C GLU A 646 -11.59 22.51 -36.80
N SER A 647 -10.43 21.86 -37.05
CA SER A 647 -9.88 21.69 -38.39
C SER A 647 -10.64 20.63 -39.18
N ASP A 648 -10.76 20.82 -40.50
CA ASP A 648 -11.49 19.87 -41.35
C ASP A 648 -10.83 18.50 -41.41
N ALA A 649 -9.49 18.46 -41.30
CA ALA A 649 -8.75 17.20 -41.17
C ALA A 649 -9.21 16.38 -39.94
N ARG A 650 -9.42 17.05 -38.80
CA ARG A 650 -9.92 16.39 -37.59
C ARG A 650 -11.37 15.93 -37.77
N LYS A 651 -12.24 16.77 -38.34
CA LYS A 651 -13.65 16.41 -38.59
C LYS A 651 -13.73 15.14 -39.43
N ARG A 652 -13.03 15.14 -40.58
CA ARG A 652 -12.92 13.96 -41.45
C ARG A 652 -12.43 12.72 -40.71
N TYR A 653 -11.38 12.86 -39.90
CA TYR A 653 -10.87 11.75 -39.10
C TYR A 653 -11.93 11.20 -38.11
N MET A 654 -12.66 12.08 -37.40
CA MET A 654 -13.73 11.65 -36.51
C MET A 654 -14.90 11.01 -37.26
N ASP A 655 -15.27 11.57 -38.42
CA ASP A 655 -16.36 11.04 -39.25
C ASP A 655 -16.03 9.64 -39.77
N VAL A 656 -14.78 9.39 -40.19
CA VAL A 656 -14.30 8.05 -40.58
C VAL A 656 -14.39 7.05 -39.43
N LEU A 657 -13.96 7.43 -38.23
CA LEU A 657 -14.06 6.54 -37.06
C LEU A 657 -15.52 6.15 -36.76
N VAL A 658 -16.44 7.10 -36.89
CA VAL A 658 -17.86 6.89 -36.65
C VAL A 658 -18.48 6.00 -37.72
N SER A 659 -18.17 6.23 -38.99
CA SER A 659 -18.64 5.39 -40.09
C SER A 659 -18.15 3.95 -39.92
N ASN A 660 -16.87 3.76 -39.60
CA ASN A 660 -16.32 2.43 -39.31
C ASN A 660 -17.06 1.75 -38.16
N TRP A 661 -17.38 2.48 -37.09
CA TRP A 661 -18.15 1.92 -35.98
C TRP A 661 -19.58 1.54 -36.38
N LYS A 662 -20.26 2.38 -37.16
CA LYS A 662 -21.62 2.10 -37.66
C LYS A 662 -21.67 0.85 -38.54
N GLU A 663 -20.69 0.69 -39.43
CA GLU A 663 -20.66 -0.38 -40.44
C GLU A 663 -20.02 -1.68 -39.94
N SER A 664 -18.95 -1.60 -39.15
CA SER A 664 -18.13 -2.75 -38.73
C SER A 664 -18.23 -3.09 -37.24
N GLY A 665 -19.06 -2.36 -36.49
CA GLY A 665 -19.24 -2.58 -35.05
C GLY A 665 -18.07 -2.08 -34.18
N PRO A 666 -18.16 -2.19 -32.85
CA PRO A 666 -17.18 -1.60 -31.92
C PRO A 666 -15.80 -2.28 -31.97
N ASN A 667 -15.73 -3.55 -32.38
CA ASN A 667 -14.47 -4.30 -32.50
C ASN A 667 -13.55 -3.77 -33.62
N SER A 668 -14.08 -2.92 -34.51
CA SER A 668 -13.28 -2.22 -35.52
C SER A 668 -12.40 -1.12 -34.93
N LEU A 669 -12.67 -0.68 -33.69
CA LEU A 669 -11.97 0.41 -33.03
C LEU A 669 -11.19 -0.09 -31.83
N ASN A 670 -10.00 0.47 -31.62
CA ASN A 670 -9.27 0.25 -30.38
C ASN A 670 -9.80 1.16 -29.25
N SER A 671 -9.46 0.84 -28.00
CA SER A 671 -9.92 1.61 -26.82
C SER A 671 -9.53 3.10 -26.87
N LYS A 672 -8.41 3.47 -27.53
CA LYS A 672 -8.02 4.89 -27.67
C LYS A 672 -8.93 5.63 -28.65
N GLU A 673 -9.36 4.98 -29.72
CA GLU A 673 -10.31 5.53 -30.70
C GLU A 673 -11.70 5.69 -30.10
N ILE A 674 -12.17 4.68 -29.35
CA ILE A 674 -13.43 4.76 -28.60
C ILE A 674 -13.38 5.93 -27.61
N ASN A 675 -12.31 6.05 -26.83
CA ASN A 675 -12.12 7.20 -25.93
C ASN A 675 -12.12 8.55 -26.68
N ARG A 676 -11.54 8.62 -27.89
CA ARG A 676 -11.58 9.85 -28.70
C ARG A 676 -13.00 10.24 -29.08
N ILE A 677 -13.84 9.27 -29.39
CA ILE A 677 -15.27 9.46 -29.68
C ILE A 677 -16.02 9.90 -28.43
N LEU A 678 -15.84 9.21 -27.30
CA LEU A 678 -16.46 9.57 -26.01
C LEU A 678 -16.07 10.99 -25.55
N TRP A 679 -14.86 11.46 -25.85
CA TRP A 679 -14.48 12.85 -25.56
C TRP A 679 -15.06 13.90 -26.53
N ASP A 680 -15.71 13.49 -27.62
CA ASP A 680 -16.19 14.38 -28.69
C ASP A 680 -17.71 14.51 -28.71
N LYS A 681 -18.18 15.64 -28.17
CA LYS A 681 -19.61 15.94 -28.03
C LYS A 681 -20.37 15.98 -29.36
N ARG A 682 -19.74 16.47 -30.44
CA ARG A 682 -20.38 16.56 -31.77
C ARG A 682 -20.69 15.16 -32.25
N THR A 683 -19.65 14.34 -32.33
CA THR A 683 -19.76 12.96 -32.79
C THR A 683 -20.78 12.15 -31.99
N LEU A 684 -20.82 12.31 -30.66
CA LEU A 684 -21.80 11.59 -29.84
C LEU A 684 -23.25 12.03 -30.10
N ASN A 685 -23.49 13.33 -30.30
CA ASN A 685 -24.82 13.83 -30.68
C ASN A 685 -25.26 13.24 -32.03
N ASP A 686 -24.36 13.26 -33.02
CA ASP A 686 -24.64 12.72 -34.35
C ASP A 686 -24.92 11.21 -34.29
N LEU A 687 -24.20 10.48 -33.44
CA LEU A 687 -24.38 9.04 -33.25
C LEU A 687 -25.67 8.70 -32.49
N HIS A 688 -26.02 9.51 -31.48
CA HIS A 688 -27.29 9.38 -30.75
C HIS A 688 -28.49 9.60 -31.66
N LEU A 689 -28.50 10.67 -32.44
CA LEU A 689 -29.57 10.95 -33.41
C LEU A 689 -29.65 9.86 -34.47
N TRP A 690 -28.51 9.51 -35.07
CA TRP A 690 -28.43 8.42 -36.05
C TRP A 690 -29.03 7.12 -35.52
N PHE A 691 -28.69 6.73 -34.28
CA PHE A 691 -29.18 5.48 -33.69
C PHE A 691 -30.72 5.45 -33.59
N TRP A 692 -31.34 6.57 -33.22
CA TRP A 692 -32.79 6.67 -33.06
C TRP A 692 -33.56 6.88 -34.38
N GLU A 693 -32.90 7.37 -35.43
CA GLU A 693 -33.50 7.58 -36.76
C GLU A 693 -33.27 6.42 -37.73
N THR A 694 -32.28 5.56 -37.47
CA THR A 694 -31.85 4.52 -38.39
C THR A 694 -32.66 3.24 -38.24
N ASP A 695 -32.93 2.60 -39.38
CA ASP A 695 -33.38 1.21 -39.41
C ASP A 695 -32.23 0.26 -39.05
N LEU A 696 -32.25 -0.24 -37.80
CA LEU A 696 -31.23 -1.14 -37.23
C LEU A 696 -31.11 -2.51 -37.93
N SER A 697 -31.95 -2.82 -38.92
CA SER A 697 -31.76 -4.00 -39.78
C SER A 697 -30.64 -3.84 -40.83
N LYS A 698 -30.25 -2.60 -41.13
CA LYS A 698 -29.24 -2.26 -42.14
C LYS A 698 -27.79 -2.19 -41.64
N PRO A 699 -27.47 -1.59 -40.47
CA PRO A 699 -26.09 -1.51 -39.97
C PRO A 699 -25.63 -2.86 -39.37
N HIS A 700 -24.42 -2.86 -38.81
CA HIS A 700 -23.81 -4.04 -38.18
C HIS A 700 -24.75 -4.69 -37.14
N THR A 701 -24.81 -6.03 -37.11
CA THR A 701 -25.73 -6.82 -36.25
C THR A 701 -25.63 -6.49 -34.77
N TRP A 702 -24.42 -6.13 -34.31
CA TRP A 702 -24.15 -5.68 -32.95
C TRP A 702 -25.14 -4.63 -32.42
N TRP A 703 -25.52 -3.63 -33.24
CA TRP A 703 -26.46 -2.58 -32.81
C TRP A 703 -27.84 -3.14 -32.49
N LYS A 704 -28.33 -4.04 -33.34
CA LYS A 704 -29.62 -4.72 -33.16
C LYS A 704 -29.60 -5.63 -31.95
N GLU A 705 -28.55 -6.42 -31.78
CA GLU A 705 -28.39 -7.33 -30.64
C GLU A 705 -28.36 -6.56 -29.32
N ARG A 706 -27.54 -5.50 -29.21
CA ARG A 706 -27.47 -4.66 -28.00
C ARG A 706 -28.78 -3.93 -27.72
N PHE A 707 -29.50 -3.47 -28.74
CA PHE A 707 -30.80 -2.84 -28.54
C PHE A 707 -31.87 -3.82 -28.04
N LEU A 708 -31.89 -5.06 -28.56
CA LEU A 708 -32.78 -6.12 -28.06
C LEU A 708 -32.48 -6.48 -26.61
N GLU A 709 -31.20 -6.60 -26.24
CA GLU A 709 -30.78 -6.79 -24.85
C GLU A 709 -31.26 -5.64 -23.95
N TYR A 710 -31.07 -4.39 -24.41
CA TYR A 710 -31.52 -3.19 -23.70
C TYR A 710 -33.04 -3.16 -23.49
N GLN A 711 -33.83 -3.44 -24.54
CA GLN A 711 -35.29 -3.53 -24.43
C GLN A 711 -35.73 -4.64 -23.46
N THR A 712 -35.06 -5.79 -23.52
CA THR A 712 -35.35 -6.91 -22.63
C THR A 712 -35.09 -6.53 -21.17
N ARG A 713 -34.00 -5.83 -20.89
CA ARG A 713 -33.68 -5.33 -19.54
C ARG A 713 -34.74 -4.35 -19.05
N LEU A 714 -35.11 -3.34 -19.86
CA LEU A 714 -36.15 -2.38 -19.49
C LEU A 714 -37.49 -3.06 -19.19
N ARG A 715 -37.90 -4.05 -19.99
CA ARG A 715 -39.12 -4.82 -19.74
C ARG A 715 -39.04 -5.62 -18.44
N LYS A 716 -37.89 -6.24 -18.14
CA LYS A 716 -37.68 -6.93 -16.87
C LYS A 716 -37.80 -5.98 -15.68
N GLU A 717 -37.16 -4.80 -15.76
CA GLU A 717 -37.24 -3.77 -14.72
C GLU A 717 -38.68 -3.28 -14.51
N GLN A 718 -39.44 -3.05 -15.61
CA GLN A 718 -40.86 -2.70 -15.54
C GLN A 718 -41.70 -3.79 -14.86
N ILE A 719 -41.48 -5.06 -15.23
CA ILE A 719 -42.17 -6.20 -14.61
C ILE A 719 -41.86 -6.26 -13.11
N VAL A 720 -40.59 -6.16 -12.71
CA VAL A 720 -40.21 -6.16 -11.29
C VAL A 720 -40.88 -4.99 -10.54
N SER A 721 -40.92 -3.80 -11.15
CA SER A 721 -41.58 -2.62 -10.56
C SER A 721 -43.10 -2.75 -10.40
N TRP A 722 -43.75 -3.65 -11.15
CA TRP A 722 -45.17 -3.96 -10.97
C TRP A 722 -45.44 -4.92 -9.81
N PHE A 723 -44.43 -5.69 -9.40
CA PHE A 723 -44.52 -6.67 -8.31
C PHE A 723 -43.92 -6.17 -6.98
N GLN A 724 -43.31 -4.98 -6.96
CA GLN A 724 -42.86 -4.24 -5.78
C GLN A 724 -43.87 -3.15 -5.44
#